data_AF-A0A8J7QXH1-F1
#
_entry.id   AF-A0A8J7QXH1-F1
#
_cell.length_a   1.000
_cell.length_b   1.000
_cell.length_c   1.000
_cell.angle_alpha   90.00
_cell.angle_beta   90.00
_cell.angle_gamma   90.00
#
_symmetry.space_group_name_H-M   'P 1'
#
loop_
_entity.id
_entity.type
_entity.pdbx_description
1 polymer ?
#
loop_
_entity_poly.entity_id
_entity_poly.type
_entity_poly.pdbx_seq_one_letter_code
_entity_poly.pdbx_strand_id
1 'polypeptide(L)'
;FASPPPEIAQDEELLQERINTTVTSLLSLLGIEADPIKSREHILLSNILSQSWRQGEDLDLGRLIQFIQSPPLKRIGVLDLESFYPSKDRFELAMRLNNLLAAPGFNLWLEGDPLDVGQLLHSPSGKPRITIFYLAHLNDAQRMFFVSLLLNQVVGWMRTQSGTTSLRAILYIDEVFGYLPPVANPPSKLPLMTLLKQARAFGLGVVLATQNPIDLDYKALSNAGTWFLGRLQTERDKERVLDGLEGAALAGQKQFSRQRFDKILSGLGKRVFLMNDVHEDEPAVFETRWAMSYLRGPLTRDQIKALAEPIKRQRVTPAGPRAAMASTFPPAQAASVVAIRKPVTPPGIREVYLPSKKTGEQSNLAYRPMILGAARIQYSVPKEGIYAAIEKVFITPVSEKPVPVDWDEAKELDAKVSDLLDEPPEDLPYADLPPAASNARNYANWEKDFSNWIARTQKLQLLRSPALNETSKPGETERDFRIRLQQAAREKRDQQAEKLRQKYAPQLARLDERIRRARIALEEQQAQARSQQYQAAISLGETILGSFLGRKSGTRATRATREISRTMKEKRDKEVAEENLAALQKEREKLEAQFKFEIDSLETKIDPLTEKFETVWYAASKANVNVQLVALAWAPSSVA
;
A
#
# COMPACT_ATOMS: atom_id res chain seq x y z
N PHE A 1 2.38 -12.58 -15.16
CA PHE A 1 1.32 -12.79 -14.16
C PHE A 1 1.93 -13.51 -12.96
N ALA A 2 2.39 -12.74 -11.97
CA ALA A 2 3.01 -13.30 -10.78
C ALA A 2 1.97 -14.00 -9.91
N SER A 3 2.33 -15.20 -9.44
CA SER A 3 1.57 -15.96 -8.47
C SER A 3 1.36 -15.12 -7.20
N PRO A 4 0.16 -15.14 -6.60
CA PRO A 4 -0.09 -14.45 -5.34
C PRO A 4 0.81 -14.97 -4.21
N PRO A 5 1.12 -14.11 -3.21
CA PRO A 5 1.71 -14.55 -1.96
C PRO A 5 0.92 -15.71 -1.33
N PRO A 6 1.56 -16.58 -0.52
CA PRO A 6 0.93 -17.75 0.07
C PRO A 6 -0.37 -17.44 0.81
N GLU A 7 -0.47 -16.28 1.45
CA GLU A 7 -1.64 -15.85 2.21
C GLU A 7 -2.88 -15.67 1.30
N ILE A 8 -2.68 -15.14 0.10
CA ILE A 8 -3.77 -15.00 -0.89
C ILE A 8 -3.99 -16.34 -1.62
N ALA A 9 -2.94 -17.10 -1.91
CA ALA A 9 -3.05 -18.37 -2.62
C ALA A 9 -3.81 -19.44 -1.82
N GLN A 10 -3.74 -19.39 -0.48
CA GLN A 10 -4.41 -20.31 0.44
C GLN A 10 -5.86 -19.93 0.74
N ASP A 11 -6.25 -18.67 0.49
CA ASP A 11 -7.63 -18.18 0.66
C ASP A 11 -8.37 -18.24 -0.68
N GLU A 12 -9.37 -19.14 -0.77
CA GLU A 12 -10.08 -19.37 -2.04
C GLU A 12 -10.84 -18.14 -2.55
N GLU A 13 -11.38 -17.31 -1.65
CA GLU A 13 -12.15 -16.12 -2.00
C GLU A 13 -11.22 -15.04 -2.55
N LEU A 14 -10.12 -14.77 -1.86
CA LEU A 14 -9.12 -13.79 -2.30
C LEU A 14 -8.43 -14.22 -3.61
N LEU A 15 -8.15 -15.53 -3.76
CA LEU A 15 -7.58 -16.08 -4.98
C LEU A 15 -8.54 -15.93 -6.16
N GLN A 16 -9.81 -16.34 -6.02
CA GLN A 16 -10.83 -16.21 -7.06
C GLN A 16 -11.00 -14.76 -7.49
N GLU A 17 -11.05 -13.83 -6.55
CA GLU A 17 -11.21 -12.42 -6.88
C GLU A 17 -10.01 -11.86 -7.64
N ARG A 18 -8.78 -12.21 -7.22
CA ARG A 18 -7.56 -11.80 -7.94
C ARG A 18 -7.53 -12.35 -9.36
N ILE A 19 -7.95 -13.60 -9.55
CA ILE A 19 -8.06 -14.24 -10.86
C ILE A 19 -9.08 -13.47 -11.72
N ASN A 20 -10.32 -13.33 -11.23
CA ASN A 20 -11.40 -12.65 -11.94
C ASN A 20 -10.97 -11.26 -12.42
N THR A 21 -10.37 -10.51 -11.51
CA THR A 21 -9.87 -9.16 -11.77
C THR A 21 -8.79 -9.13 -12.85
N THR A 22 -7.84 -10.06 -12.79
CA THR A 22 -6.73 -10.17 -13.76
C THR A 22 -7.25 -10.53 -15.14
N VAL A 23 -8.17 -11.50 -15.22
CA VAL A 23 -8.76 -11.97 -16.47
C VAL A 23 -9.64 -10.90 -17.11
N THR A 24 -10.49 -10.23 -16.34
CA THR A 24 -11.33 -9.13 -16.84
C THR A 24 -10.47 -7.99 -17.39
N SER A 25 -9.37 -7.65 -16.73
CA SER A 25 -8.42 -6.64 -17.21
C SER A 25 -7.75 -7.06 -18.53
N LEU A 26 -7.36 -8.33 -18.64
CA LEU A 26 -6.74 -8.89 -19.84
C LEU A 26 -7.71 -8.95 -21.02
N LEU A 27 -8.95 -9.39 -20.81
CA LEU A 27 -9.95 -9.48 -21.87
C LEU A 27 -10.38 -8.09 -22.36
N SER A 28 -10.48 -7.12 -21.44
CA SER A 28 -10.74 -5.73 -21.81
C SER A 28 -9.65 -5.13 -22.71
N LEU A 29 -8.38 -5.51 -22.52
CA LEU A 29 -7.29 -5.11 -23.43
C LEU A 29 -7.48 -5.62 -24.86
N LEU A 30 -8.11 -6.78 -25.02
CA LEU A 30 -8.45 -7.35 -26.32
C LEU A 30 -9.73 -6.75 -26.92
N GLY A 31 -10.34 -5.77 -26.24
CA GLY A 31 -11.65 -5.23 -26.61
C GLY A 31 -12.80 -6.23 -26.39
N ILE A 32 -12.61 -7.22 -25.52
CA ILE A 32 -13.62 -8.24 -25.22
C ILE A 32 -14.31 -7.85 -23.90
N GLU A 33 -15.58 -7.46 -23.98
CA GLU A 33 -16.44 -7.33 -22.81
C GLU A 33 -16.86 -8.71 -22.33
N ALA A 34 -16.22 -9.18 -21.26
CA ALA A 34 -16.41 -10.53 -20.76
C ALA A 34 -17.07 -10.53 -19.37
N ASP A 35 -18.15 -11.31 -19.25
CA ASP A 35 -18.83 -11.60 -17.99
C ASP A 35 -18.14 -12.82 -17.33
N PRO A 36 -17.68 -12.72 -16.07
CA PRO A 36 -16.98 -13.81 -15.37
C PRO A 36 -17.73 -15.14 -15.31
N ILE A 37 -19.07 -15.11 -15.40
CA ILE A 37 -19.93 -16.28 -15.26
C ILE A 37 -20.37 -16.83 -16.62
N LYS A 38 -20.45 -15.98 -17.64
CA LYS A 38 -21.04 -16.36 -18.95
C LYS A 38 -20.01 -16.48 -20.08
N SER A 39 -18.92 -15.72 -20.03
CA SER A 39 -17.97 -15.66 -21.14
C SER A 39 -17.02 -16.84 -21.10
N ARG A 40 -16.98 -17.60 -22.21
CA ARG A 40 -16.15 -18.81 -22.36
C ARG A 40 -14.66 -18.49 -22.25
N GLU A 41 -14.25 -17.33 -22.78
CA GLU A 41 -12.90 -16.77 -22.71
C GLU A 41 -12.49 -16.54 -21.26
N HIS A 42 -13.37 -15.94 -20.47
CA HIS A 42 -13.11 -15.61 -19.07
C HIS A 42 -12.97 -16.87 -18.23
N ILE A 43 -13.92 -17.80 -18.37
CA ILE A 43 -13.93 -19.06 -17.63
C ILE A 43 -12.66 -19.87 -17.94
N LEU A 44 -12.24 -19.96 -19.20
CA LEU A 44 -11.01 -20.67 -19.57
C LEU A 44 -9.77 -20.05 -18.93
N LEU A 45 -9.58 -18.73 -19.09
CA LEU A 45 -8.41 -18.02 -18.56
C LEU A 45 -8.36 -18.08 -17.02
N SER A 46 -9.52 -17.99 -16.37
CA SER A 46 -9.63 -18.09 -14.91
C SER A 46 -9.20 -19.46 -14.41
N ASN A 47 -9.58 -20.54 -15.08
CA ASN A 47 -9.15 -21.90 -14.73
C ASN A 47 -7.65 -22.10 -14.94
N ILE A 48 -7.09 -21.60 -16.04
CA ILE A 48 -5.64 -21.70 -16.33
C ILE A 48 -4.82 -20.98 -15.25
N LEU A 49 -5.21 -19.75 -14.87
CA LEU A 49 -4.53 -18.99 -13.82
C LEU A 49 -4.71 -19.66 -12.46
N SER A 50 -5.92 -20.14 -12.13
CA SER A 50 -6.19 -20.87 -10.88
C SER A 50 -5.26 -22.05 -10.68
N GLN A 51 -5.13 -22.91 -11.71
CA GLN A 51 -4.30 -24.10 -11.64
C GLN A 51 -2.81 -23.75 -11.45
N SER A 52 -2.31 -22.79 -12.23
CA SER A 52 -0.89 -22.40 -12.18
C SER A 52 -0.54 -21.72 -10.85
N TRP A 53 -1.40 -20.80 -10.38
CA TRP A 53 -1.17 -20.09 -9.12
C TRP A 53 -1.30 -20.99 -7.88
N ARG A 54 -2.19 -22.00 -7.90
CA ARG A 54 -2.25 -23.03 -6.84
C ARG A 54 -0.97 -23.87 -6.76
N GLN A 55 -0.26 -24.01 -7.88
CA GLN A 55 1.04 -24.69 -7.93
C GLN A 55 2.22 -23.75 -7.62
N GLY A 56 1.96 -22.47 -7.35
CA GLY A 56 3.00 -21.46 -7.13
C GLY A 56 3.74 -21.04 -8.40
N GLU A 57 3.21 -21.36 -9.58
CA GLU A 57 3.85 -21.04 -10.85
C GLU A 57 3.45 -19.64 -11.36
N ASP A 58 4.45 -18.86 -11.73
CA ASP A 58 4.26 -17.62 -12.48
C ASP A 58 3.91 -17.93 -13.94
N LEU A 59 2.98 -17.16 -14.51
CA LEU A 59 2.58 -17.27 -15.90
C LEU A 59 3.02 -16.03 -16.67
N ASP A 60 3.79 -16.17 -17.74
CA ASP A 60 3.96 -15.10 -18.72
C ASP A 60 2.88 -15.18 -19.82
N LEU A 61 2.85 -14.19 -20.70
CA LEU A 61 1.84 -14.12 -21.76
C LEU A 61 2.06 -15.19 -22.84
N GLY A 62 3.30 -15.62 -23.07
CA GLY A 62 3.64 -16.68 -24.02
C GLY A 62 3.14 -18.05 -23.56
N ARG A 63 3.40 -18.40 -22.30
CA ARG A 63 2.91 -19.62 -21.65
C ARG A 63 1.38 -19.58 -21.52
N LEU A 64 0.78 -18.42 -21.26
CA LEU A 64 -0.67 -18.28 -21.29
C LEU A 64 -1.25 -18.58 -22.69
N ILE A 65 -0.65 -18.06 -23.77
CA ILE A 65 -1.08 -18.36 -25.15
C ILE A 65 -0.95 -19.86 -25.45
N GLN A 66 0.14 -20.49 -25.01
CA GLN A 66 0.32 -21.94 -25.14
C GLN A 66 -0.77 -22.70 -24.39
N PHE A 67 -1.08 -22.30 -23.15
CA PHE A 67 -2.14 -22.91 -22.34
C PHE A 67 -3.54 -22.63 -22.88
N ILE A 68 -3.79 -21.57 -23.66
CA ILE A 68 -5.10 -21.40 -24.33
C ILE A 68 -5.24 -22.39 -25.49
N GLN A 69 -4.16 -22.61 -26.25
CA GLN A 69 -4.17 -23.55 -27.37
C GLN A 69 -4.28 -25.00 -26.87
N SER A 70 -3.52 -25.35 -25.84
CA SER A 70 -3.51 -26.67 -25.20
C SER A 70 -3.69 -26.54 -23.68
N PRO A 71 -4.93 -26.34 -23.21
CA PRO A 71 -5.18 -26.17 -21.78
C PRO A 71 -4.85 -27.42 -20.98
N PRO A 72 -4.22 -27.29 -19.78
CA PRO A 72 -3.94 -28.41 -18.89
C PRO A 72 -5.20 -28.93 -18.16
N LEU A 73 -6.38 -28.81 -18.78
CA LEU A 73 -7.67 -29.26 -18.28
C LEU A 73 -8.47 -29.95 -19.40
N LYS A 74 -9.13 -31.06 -19.07
CA LYS A 74 -9.96 -31.82 -20.03
C LYS A 74 -11.43 -31.40 -20.02
N ARG A 75 -11.90 -30.76 -18.93
CA ARG A 75 -13.30 -30.43 -18.68
C ARG A 75 -13.43 -29.07 -17.99
N ILE A 76 -14.56 -28.40 -18.23
CA ILE A 76 -14.99 -27.20 -17.50
C ILE A 76 -16.36 -27.51 -16.88
N GLY A 77 -16.40 -27.60 -15.55
CA GLY A 77 -17.55 -28.13 -14.83
C GLY A 77 -17.83 -29.58 -15.26
N VAL A 78 -19.04 -29.83 -15.77
CA VAL A 78 -19.47 -31.15 -16.25
C VAL A 78 -19.23 -31.38 -17.75
N LEU A 79 -18.88 -30.32 -18.50
CA LEU A 79 -18.73 -30.39 -19.95
C LEU A 79 -17.28 -30.68 -20.35
N ASP A 80 -17.11 -31.48 -21.40
CA ASP A 80 -15.81 -31.64 -22.05
C ASP A 80 -15.37 -30.32 -22.69
N LEU A 81 -14.08 -30.02 -22.59
CA LEU A 81 -13.53 -28.72 -22.99
C LEU A 81 -13.79 -28.42 -24.48
N GLU A 82 -13.68 -29.41 -25.36
CA GLU A 82 -13.95 -29.23 -26.79
C GLU A 82 -15.43 -28.90 -27.10
N SER A 83 -16.36 -29.35 -26.25
CA SER A 83 -17.78 -29.01 -26.39
C SER A 83 -18.09 -27.62 -25.83
N PHE A 84 -17.45 -27.23 -24.73
CA PHE A 84 -17.65 -25.93 -24.11
C PHE A 84 -16.96 -24.79 -24.90
N TYR A 85 -15.69 -24.97 -25.22
CA TYR A 85 -14.88 -24.00 -25.95
C TYR A 85 -13.96 -24.71 -26.96
N PRO A 86 -14.44 -24.89 -28.21
CA PRO A 86 -13.76 -25.67 -29.24
C PRO A 86 -12.36 -25.13 -29.57
N SER A 87 -11.45 -26.03 -29.97
CA SER A 87 -10.07 -25.67 -30.33
C SER A 87 -9.96 -24.53 -31.34
N LYS A 88 -10.90 -24.42 -32.29
CA LYS A 88 -10.92 -23.32 -33.27
C LYS A 88 -11.14 -21.96 -32.59
N ASP A 89 -12.13 -21.87 -31.71
CA ASP A 89 -12.47 -20.62 -31.03
C ASP A 89 -11.39 -20.26 -29.99
N ARG A 90 -10.78 -21.27 -29.32
CA ARG A 90 -9.60 -21.05 -28.45
C ARG A 90 -8.42 -20.52 -29.24
N PHE A 91 -8.18 -21.06 -30.43
CA PHE A 91 -7.12 -20.58 -31.31
C PHE A 91 -7.35 -19.13 -31.74
N GLU A 92 -8.60 -18.71 -31.98
CA GLU A 92 -8.91 -17.30 -32.25
C GLU A 92 -8.56 -16.39 -31.08
N LEU A 93 -8.88 -16.79 -29.84
CA LEU A 93 -8.48 -16.04 -28.64
C LEU A 93 -6.96 -15.97 -28.49
N ALA A 94 -6.27 -17.08 -28.70
CA ALA A 94 -4.81 -17.15 -28.69
C ALA A 94 -4.20 -16.23 -29.76
N MET A 95 -4.80 -16.17 -30.95
CA MET A 95 -4.38 -15.26 -32.03
C MET A 95 -4.62 -13.79 -31.67
N ARG A 96 -5.73 -13.44 -31.02
CA ARG A 96 -5.97 -12.06 -30.55
C ARG A 96 -4.92 -11.63 -29.52
N LEU A 97 -4.58 -12.51 -28.58
CA LEU A 97 -3.50 -12.28 -27.60
C LEU A 97 -2.12 -12.19 -28.27
N ASN A 98 -1.86 -13.04 -29.27
CA ASN A 98 -0.62 -13.00 -30.02
C ASN A 98 -0.49 -11.71 -30.86
N ASN A 99 -1.59 -11.25 -31.46
CA ASN A 99 -1.61 -10.00 -32.21
C ASN A 99 -1.36 -8.79 -31.30
N LEU A 100 -1.84 -8.83 -30.06
CA LEU A 100 -1.51 -7.85 -29.04
C LEU A 100 -0.02 -7.88 -28.70
N LEU A 101 0.58 -9.05 -28.49
CA LEU A 101 2.03 -9.21 -28.27
C LEU A 101 2.85 -8.68 -29.45
N ALA A 102 2.41 -8.99 -30.67
CA ALA A 102 3.05 -8.56 -31.91
C ALA A 102 2.76 -7.09 -32.26
N ALA A 103 1.86 -6.42 -31.53
CA ALA A 103 1.52 -5.03 -31.79
C ALA A 103 2.74 -4.13 -31.53
N PRO A 104 3.07 -3.22 -32.47
CA PRO A 104 4.17 -2.28 -32.28
C PRO A 104 4.01 -1.49 -30.98
N GLY A 105 4.99 -1.59 -30.09
CA GLY A 105 5.00 -0.89 -28.80
C GLY A 105 4.45 -1.69 -27.61
N PHE A 106 3.87 -2.89 -27.79
CA PHE A 106 3.47 -3.74 -26.66
C PHE A 106 4.69 -4.36 -25.94
N ASN A 107 5.78 -4.66 -26.65
CA ASN A 107 7.03 -5.13 -26.04
C ASN A 107 7.57 -4.16 -24.96
N LEU A 108 7.32 -2.85 -25.10
CA LEU A 108 7.68 -1.86 -24.09
C LEU A 108 6.92 -2.03 -22.76
N TRP A 109 5.79 -2.76 -22.75
CA TRP A 109 5.03 -3.08 -21.55
C TRP A 109 5.55 -4.32 -20.83
N LEU A 110 6.35 -5.14 -21.51
CA LEU A 110 7.01 -6.32 -20.94
C LEU A 110 8.39 -5.98 -20.36
N GLU A 111 8.89 -4.78 -20.64
CA GLU A 111 10.16 -4.27 -20.13
C GLU A 111 9.92 -3.30 -18.96
N GLY A 112 10.79 -3.34 -17.95
CA GLY A 112 10.81 -2.37 -16.85
C GLY A 112 10.59 -2.98 -15.46
N ASP A 113 10.27 -2.13 -14.50
CA ASP A 113 10.00 -2.53 -13.13
C ASP A 113 8.64 -3.26 -13.05
N PRO A 114 8.52 -4.37 -12.32
CA PRO A 114 7.25 -5.08 -12.16
C PRO A 114 6.22 -4.20 -11.45
N LEU A 115 4.95 -4.37 -11.80
CA LEU A 115 3.83 -3.64 -11.19
C LEU A 115 3.48 -4.20 -9.79
N ASP A 116 4.43 -4.07 -8.86
CA ASP A 116 4.31 -4.46 -7.46
C ASP A 116 4.07 -3.20 -6.60
N VAL A 117 2.87 -3.06 -6.03
CA VAL A 117 2.47 -1.87 -5.27
C VAL A 117 3.40 -1.62 -4.07
N GLY A 118 3.91 -2.65 -3.41
CA GLY A 118 4.85 -2.51 -2.30
C GLY A 118 6.18 -1.92 -2.73
N GLN A 119 6.72 -2.34 -3.88
CA GLN A 119 7.94 -1.78 -4.49
C GLN A 119 7.75 -0.36 -5.04
N LEU A 120 6.54 -0.05 -5.50
CA LEU A 120 6.18 1.29 -5.96
C LEU A 120 6.06 2.27 -4.77
N LEU A 121 5.58 1.82 -3.62
CA LEU A 121 5.43 2.68 -2.43
C LEU A 121 6.74 2.83 -1.64
N HIS A 122 7.64 1.86 -1.67
CA HIS A 122 8.84 1.85 -0.83
C HIS A 122 10.12 1.40 -1.56
N SER A 123 11.26 2.00 -1.20
CA SER A 123 12.57 1.53 -1.63
C SER A 123 12.90 0.13 -1.07
N PRO A 124 13.97 -0.53 -1.60
CA PRO A 124 14.51 -1.75 -0.98
C PRO A 124 14.90 -1.56 0.50
N SER A 125 15.23 -0.34 0.91
CA SER A 125 15.50 0.01 2.31
C SER A 125 14.24 0.37 3.14
N GLY A 126 13.04 0.32 2.55
CA GLY A 126 11.77 0.65 3.21
C GLY A 126 11.41 2.13 3.21
N LYS A 127 12.22 3.00 2.59
CA LYS A 127 11.96 4.44 2.52
C LYS A 127 10.73 4.73 1.64
N PRO A 128 9.75 5.52 2.10
CA PRO A 128 8.61 5.92 1.28
C PRO A 128 9.04 6.60 -0.02
N ARG A 129 8.32 6.33 -1.10
CA ARG A 129 8.57 6.88 -2.44
C ARG A 129 7.35 7.60 -2.97
N ILE A 130 7.60 8.61 -3.80
CA ILE A 130 6.60 9.17 -4.71
C ILE A 130 6.82 8.50 -6.05
N THR A 131 5.84 7.70 -6.46
CA THR A 131 5.85 7.01 -7.76
C THR A 131 4.91 7.72 -8.72
N ILE A 132 5.47 8.19 -9.83
CA ILE A 132 4.76 8.98 -10.83
C ILE A 132 4.62 8.13 -12.09
N PHE A 133 3.37 7.87 -12.48
CA PHE A 133 3.05 7.18 -13.73
C PHE A 133 2.75 8.21 -14.81
N TYR A 134 3.67 8.35 -15.78
CA TYR A 134 3.52 9.29 -16.89
C TYR A 134 2.81 8.64 -18.08
N LEU A 135 1.53 8.97 -18.29
CA LEU A 135 0.68 8.29 -19.28
C LEU A 135 0.41 9.09 -20.56
N ALA A 136 0.96 10.29 -20.69
CA ALA A 136 0.65 11.19 -21.80
C ALA A 136 1.13 10.68 -23.19
N HIS A 137 2.02 9.68 -23.20
CA HIS A 137 2.51 9.05 -24.43
C HIS A 137 1.61 7.91 -24.93
N LEU A 138 0.64 7.47 -24.13
CA LEU A 138 -0.27 6.38 -24.44
C LEU A 138 -1.55 6.92 -25.11
N ASN A 139 -2.08 6.15 -26.06
CA ASN A 139 -3.42 6.38 -26.60
C ASN A 139 -4.49 6.03 -25.55
N ASP A 140 -5.76 6.38 -25.81
CA ASP A 140 -6.82 6.25 -24.82
C ASP A 140 -7.08 4.79 -24.38
N ALA A 141 -7.03 3.84 -25.32
CA ALA A 141 -7.20 2.42 -25.01
C ALA A 141 -6.06 1.88 -24.13
N GLN A 142 -4.81 2.20 -24.48
CA GLN A 142 -3.62 1.87 -23.70
C GLN A 142 -3.65 2.50 -22.31
N ARG A 143 -4.06 3.77 -22.21
CA ARG A 143 -4.17 4.48 -20.95
C ARG A 143 -5.25 3.85 -20.05
N MET A 144 -6.42 3.54 -20.61
CA MET A 144 -7.50 2.84 -19.90
C MET A 144 -7.04 1.48 -19.38
N PHE A 145 -6.33 0.72 -20.20
CA PHE A 145 -5.77 -0.56 -19.78
C PHE A 145 -4.80 -0.40 -18.62
N PHE A 146 -3.81 0.49 -18.73
CA PHE A 146 -2.82 0.71 -17.67
C PHE A 146 -3.49 1.10 -16.34
N VAL A 147 -4.39 2.08 -16.40
CA VAL A 147 -5.09 2.58 -15.20
C VAL A 147 -5.90 1.46 -14.57
N SER A 148 -6.63 0.67 -15.36
CA SER A 148 -7.42 -0.46 -14.83
C SER A 148 -6.53 -1.51 -14.17
N LEU A 149 -5.41 -1.87 -14.81
CA LEU A 149 -4.44 -2.80 -14.27
C LEU A 149 -3.84 -2.29 -12.94
N LEU A 150 -3.42 -1.02 -12.90
CA LEU A 150 -2.88 -0.38 -11.71
C LEU A 150 -3.90 -0.37 -10.57
N LEU A 151 -5.15 0.07 -10.82
CA LEU A 151 -6.20 0.12 -9.82
C LEU A 151 -6.46 -1.27 -9.22
N ASN A 152 -6.47 -2.29 -10.06
CA ASN A 152 -6.65 -3.67 -9.62
C ASN A 152 -5.48 -4.19 -8.77
N GLN A 153 -4.24 -3.86 -9.13
CA GLN A 153 -3.09 -4.17 -8.27
C GLN A 153 -3.18 -3.44 -6.93
N VAL A 154 -3.63 -2.18 -6.92
CA VAL A 154 -3.83 -1.41 -5.70
C VAL A 154 -4.94 -2.01 -4.83
N VAL A 155 -6.06 -2.46 -5.41
CA VAL A 155 -7.13 -3.18 -4.68
C VAL A 155 -6.60 -4.48 -4.08
N GLY A 156 -5.86 -5.27 -4.86
CA GLY A 156 -5.27 -6.52 -4.39
C GLY A 156 -4.29 -6.29 -3.24
N TRP A 157 -3.41 -5.30 -3.37
CA TRP A 157 -2.48 -4.90 -2.31
C TRP A 157 -3.21 -4.38 -1.05
N MET A 158 -4.24 -3.54 -1.22
CA MET A 158 -5.02 -2.98 -0.12
C MET A 158 -5.61 -4.08 0.77
N ARG A 159 -6.10 -5.16 0.17
CA ARG A 159 -6.74 -6.29 0.88
C ARG A 159 -5.78 -7.13 1.70
N THR A 160 -4.48 -7.10 1.39
CA THR A 160 -3.48 -7.77 2.23
C THR A 160 -3.05 -6.92 3.43
N GLN A 161 -3.49 -5.67 3.50
CA GLN A 161 -3.14 -4.78 4.60
C GLN A 161 -4.04 -5.02 5.81
N SER A 162 -3.49 -4.83 7.01
CA SER A 162 -4.30 -4.75 8.22
C SER A 162 -5.04 -3.42 8.29
N GLY A 163 -6.24 -3.44 8.88
CA GLY A 163 -7.00 -2.23 9.16
C GLY A 163 -6.18 -1.20 9.96
N THR A 164 -6.35 0.08 9.65
CA THR A 164 -5.67 1.18 10.36
C THR A 164 -6.45 2.48 10.25
N THR A 165 -6.31 3.34 11.24
CA THR A 165 -6.83 4.72 11.24
C THR A 165 -5.84 5.72 10.65
N SER A 166 -4.59 5.33 10.41
CA SER A 166 -3.52 6.20 9.91
C SER A 166 -3.25 6.00 8.43
N LEU A 167 -2.85 7.08 7.77
CA LEU A 167 -2.59 7.08 6.34
C LEU A 167 -1.30 6.32 5.99
N ARG A 168 -1.43 5.24 5.21
CA ARG A 168 -0.34 4.44 4.64
C ARG A 168 0.16 5.04 3.32
N ALA A 169 -0.76 5.27 2.39
CA ALA A 169 -0.48 5.67 1.03
C ALA A 169 -1.60 6.56 0.45
N ILE A 170 -1.27 7.30 -0.60
CA ILE A 170 -2.22 8.08 -1.39
C ILE A 170 -2.14 7.62 -2.84
N LEU A 171 -3.29 7.25 -3.40
CA LEU A 171 -3.50 7.17 -4.84
C LEU A 171 -4.03 8.51 -5.34
N TYR A 172 -3.27 9.20 -6.17
CA TYR A 172 -3.66 10.48 -6.77
C TYR A 172 -3.89 10.32 -8.27
N ILE A 173 -5.05 10.76 -8.74
CA ILE A 173 -5.42 10.79 -10.17
C ILE A 173 -5.69 12.25 -10.54
N ASP A 174 -4.81 12.83 -11.35
CA ASP A 174 -4.86 14.25 -11.73
C ASP A 174 -6.05 14.59 -12.65
N GLU A 175 -6.50 13.63 -13.45
CA GLU A 175 -7.70 13.77 -14.29
C GLU A 175 -8.45 12.44 -14.33
N VAL A 176 -9.60 12.38 -13.65
CA VAL A 176 -10.41 11.17 -13.53
C VAL A 176 -11.45 11.02 -14.65
N PHE A 177 -11.59 12.02 -15.52
CA PHE A 177 -12.51 11.99 -16.66
C PHE A 177 -12.33 10.71 -17.51
N GLY A 178 -13.45 10.08 -17.86
CA GLY A 178 -13.49 8.84 -18.64
C GLY A 178 -13.25 7.56 -17.84
N TYR A 179 -12.64 7.62 -16.64
CA TYR A 179 -12.42 6.45 -15.77
C TYR A 179 -13.58 6.18 -14.82
N LEU A 180 -14.35 7.22 -14.48
CA LEU A 180 -15.47 7.14 -13.55
C LEU A 180 -16.76 7.80 -14.07
N PRO A 181 -17.20 7.48 -15.31
CA PRO A 181 -18.37 8.13 -15.90
C PRO A 181 -19.67 7.70 -15.19
N PRO A 182 -20.73 8.54 -15.19
CA PRO A 182 -21.98 8.22 -14.52
C PRO A 182 -22.75 7.06 -15.17
N VAL A 183 -22.76 6.98 -16.51
CA VAL A 183 -23.59 6.01 -17.26
C VAL A 183 -22.77 4.80 -17.73
N ALA A 184 -21.61 5.04 -18.35
CA ALA A 184 -20.78 3.96 -18.88
C ALA A 184 -20.09 3.15 -17.76
N ASN A 185 -19.66 1.93 -18.09
CA ASN A 185 -18.98 1.03 -17.16
C ASN A 185 -17.61 0.58 -17.70
N PRO A 186 -16.63 1.50 -17.81
CA PRO A 186 -15.28 1.13 -18.23
C PRO A 186 -14.62 0.20 -17.20
N PRO A 187 -13.59 -0.58 -17.59
CA PRO A 187 -12.89 -1.53 -16.72
C PRO A 187 -12.27 -0.88 -15.46
N SER A 188 -12.01 0.42 -15.49
CA SER A 188 -11.48 1.19 -14.36
C SER A 188 -12.53 1.57 -13.32
N LYS A 189 -13.82 1.60 -13.69
CA LYS A 189 -14.90 2.11 -12.82
C LYS A 189 -15.09 1.26 -11.57
N LEU A 190 -15.21 -0.06 -11.74
CA LEU A 190 -15.43 -0.99 -10.63
C LEU A 190 -14.31 -0.92 -9.58
N PRO A 191 -13.01 -1.11 -9.91
CA PRO A 191 -11.97 -1.05 -8.91
C PRO A 191 -11.85 0.33 -8.27
N LEU A 192 -12.04 1.42 -9.03
CA LEU A 192 -12.04 2.76 -8.45
C LEU A 192 -13.17 2.97 -7.45
N MET A 193 -14.38 2.47 -7.75
CA MET A 193 -15.49 2.49 -6.81
C MET A 193 -15.23 1.65 -5.55
N THR A 194 -14.58 0.50 -5.69
CA THR A 194 -14.16 -0.33 -4.55
C THR A 194 -13.19 0.43 -3.66
N LEU A 195 -12.17 1.08 -4.24
CA LEU A 195 -11.23 1.91 -3.49
C LEU A 195 -11.93 3.05 -2.75
N LEU A 196 -12.80 3.80 -3.42
CA LEU A 196 -13.53 4.92 -2.80
C LEU A 196 -14.39 4.47 -1.60
N LYS A 197 -14.96 3.26 -1.64
CA LYS A 197 -15.82 2.74 -0.57
C LYS A 197 -15.05 2.10 0.58
N GLN A 198 -13.95 1.41 0.28
CA GLN A 198 -13.31 0.48 1.24
C GLN A 198 -11.90 0.90 1.65
N ALA A 199 -11.18 1.67 0.83
CA ALA A 199 -9.74 1.95 1.04
C ALA A 199 -9.42 2.66 2.35
N ARG A 200 -10.36 3.48 2.84
CA ARG A 200 -10.24 4.19 4.12
C ARG A 200 -9.90 3.23 5.27
N ALA A 201 -10.56 2.07 5.35
CA ALA A 201 -10.37 1.12 6.45
C ALA A 201 -8.94 0.54 6.49
N PHE A 202 -8.25 0.55 5.34
CA PHE A 202 -6.89 0.03 5.17
C PHE A 202 -5.83 1.13 5.17
N GLY A 203 -6.21 2.40 5.42
CA GLY A 203 -5.28 3.53 5.42
C GLY A 203 -4.83 3.97 4.02
N LEU A 204 -5.57 3.63 2.96
CA LEU A 204 -5.30 4.11 1.61
C LEU A 204 -6.24 5.30 1.29
N GLY A 205 -5.64 6.47 1.08
CA GLY A 205 -6.35 7.67 0.63
C GLY A 205 -6.46 7.70 -0.89
N VAL A 206 -7.62 8.11 -1.41
CA VAL A 206 -7.83 8.32 -2.84
C VAL A 206 -8.13 9.80 -3.08
N VAL A 207 -7.32 10.44 -3.91
CA VAL A 207 -7.49 11.84 -4.30
C VAL A 207 -7.76 11.89 -5.80
N LEU A 208 -8.93 12.39 -6.16
CA LEU A 208 -9.37 12.53 -7.54
C LEU A 208 -9.46 14.01 -7.89
N ALA A 209 -8.87 14.39 -9.01
CA ALA A 209 -9.02 15.71 -9.59
C ALA A 209 -9.76 15.61 -10.94
N THR A 210 -10.61 16.60 -11.20
CA THR A 210 -11.38 16.74 -12.43
C THR A 210 -11.58 18.22 -12.74
N GLN A 211 -11.63 18.55 -14.02
CA GLN A 211 -12.09 19.86 -14.48
C GLN A 211 -13.60 19.94 -14.62
N ASN A 212 -14.25 18.79 -14.90
CA ASN A 212 -15.68 18.69 -15.20
C ASN A 212 -16.36 17.77 -14.16
N PRO A 213 -16.97 18.32 -13.10
CA PRO A 213 -17.62 17.50 -12.07
C PRO A 213 -18.89 16.79 -12.56
N ILE A 214 -19.53 17.29 -13.64
CA ILE A 214 -20.75 16.70 -14.22
C ILE A 214 -20.50 15.29 -14.78
N ASP A 215 -19.30 15.02 -15.28
CA ASP A 215 -18.95 13.77 -15.96
C ASP A 215 -18.48 12.67 -15.00
N LEU A 216 -18.66 12.88 -13.69
CA LEU A 216 -18.34 11.89 -12.65
C LEU A 216 -19.59 11.21 -12.11
N ASP A 217 -19.43 9.93 -11.78
CA ASP A 217 -20.46 9.16 -11.08
C ASP A 217 -20.77 9.80 -9.73
N TYR A 218 -22.03 10.22 -9.54
CA TYR A 218 -22.47 10.87 -8.31
C TYR A 218 -22.29 9.98 -7.06
N LYS A 219 -22.40 8.65 -7.21
CA LYS A 219 -22.16 7.72 -6.09
C LYS A 219 -20.69 7.70 -5.68
N ALA A 220 -19.77 8.00 -6.59
CA ALA A 220 -18.37 8.15 -6.25
C ALA A 220 -18.15 9.40 -5.39
N LEU A 221 -18.76 10.51 -5.81
CA LEU A 221 -18.66 11.80 -5.13
C LEU A 221 -19.17 11.75 -3.69
N SER A 222 -20.28 11.06 -3.43
CA SER A 222 -20.83 10.95 -2.06
C SER A 222 -19.94 10.19 -1.08
N ASN A 223 -18.93 9.43 -1.56
CA ASN A 223 -17.96 8.74 -0.71
C ASN A 223 -16.73 9.61 -0.37
N ALA A 224 -16.59 10.79 -1.00
CA ALA A 224 -15.49 11.70 -0.71
C ALA A 224 -15.73 12.44 0.61
N GLY A 225 -14.83 12.22 1.58
CA GLY A 225 -14.87 12.88 2.89
C GLY A 225 -14.37 14.32 2.88
N THR A 226 -13.48 14.67 1.95
CA THR A 226 -12.92 16.02 1.83
C THR A 226 -13.02 16.49 0.39
N TRP A 227 -13.52 17.72 0.21
CA TRP A 227 -13.75 18.34 -1.09
C TRP A 227 -12.94 19.61 -1.20
N PHE A 228 -12.20 19.76 -2.31
CA PHE A 228 -11.47 20.97 -2.65
C PHE A 228 -12.10 21.60 -3.90
N LEU A 229 -12.89 22.65 -3.70
CA LEU A 229 -13.67 23.29 -4.75
C LEU A 229 -12.99 24.56 -5.20
N GLY A 230 -12.52 24.58 -6.44
CA GLY A 230 -12.02 25.79 -7.08
C GLY A 230 -13.15 26.67 -7.61
N ARG A 231 -12.78 27.67 -8.41
CA ARG A 231 -13.74 28.52 -9.11
C ARG A 231 -14.49 27.72 -10.17
N LEU A 232 -15.82 27.68 -10.04
CA LEU A 232 -16.74 27.10 -11.04
C LEU A 232 -17.18 28.19 -12.01
N GLN A 233 -17.20 27.88 -13.31
CA GLN A 233 -17.54 28.86 -14.35
C GLN A 233 -19.01 28.82 -14.76
N THR A 234 -19.65 27.65 -14.71
CA THR A 234 -21.03 27.46 -15.14
C THR A 234 -21.96 27.24 -13.95
N GLU A 235 -23.18 27.77 -14.03
CA GLU A 235 -24.22 27.53 -13.01
C GLU A 235 -24.55 26.04 -12.88
N ARG A 236 -24.52 25.30 -13.99
CA ARG A 236 -24.79 23.86 -13.99
C ARG A 236 -23.74 23.05 -13.21
N ASP A 237 -22.45 23.39 -13.36
CA ASP A 237 -21.39 22.75 -12.57
C ASP A 237 -21.56 23.05 -11.08
N LYS A 238 -21.93 24.30 -10.77
CA LYS A 238 -22.17 24.76 -9.41
C LYS A 238 -23.34 24.04 -8.76
N GLU A 239 -24.49 23.96 -9.43
CA GLU A 239 -25.65 23.20 -8.96
C GLU A 239 -25.29 21.74 -8.70
N ARG A 240 -24.57 21.10 -9.62
CA ARG A 240 -24.18 19.69 -9.47
C ARG A 240 -23.25 19.45 -8.29
N VAL A 241 -22.30 20.36 -8.06
CA VAL A 241 -21.40 20.32 -6.90
C VAL A 241 -22.19 20.54 -5.61
N LEU A 242 -23.12 21.50 -5.58
CA LEU A 242 -23.97 21.76 -4.43
C LEU A 242 -24.84 20.54 -4.09
N ASP A 243 -25.40 19.86 -5.09
CA ASP A 243 -26.15 18.61 -4.89
C ASP A 243 -25.26 17.51 -4.29
N GLY A 244 -24.02 17.39 -4.76
CA GLY A 244 -23.02 16.45 -4.23
C GLY A 244 -22.67 16.73 -2.77
N LEU A 245 -22.45 18.00 -2.42
CA LEU A 245 -22.20 18.43 -1.04
C LEU A 245 -23.40 18.19 -0.13
N GLU A 246 -24.61 18.44 -0.62
CA GLU A 246 -25.86 18.21 0.10
C GLU A 246 -26.03 16.71 0.41
N GLY A 247 -25.80 15.84 -0.58
CA GLY A 247 -25.79 14.39 -0.39
C GLY A 247 -24.75 13.91 0.63
N ALA A 248 -23.55 14.48 0.61
CA ALA A 248 -22.50 14.16 1.59
C ALA A 248 -22.84 14.67 3.00
N ALA A 249 -23.47 15.84 3.12
CA ALA A 249 -23.86 16.43 4.39
C ALA A 249 -25.02 15.66 5.07
N LEU A 250 -25.95 15.11 4.29
CA LEU A 250 -27.01 14.23 4.78
C LEU A 250 -26.47 12.96 5.44
N ALA A 251 -25.31 12.46 4.98
CA ALA A 251 -24.63 11.33 5.62
C ALA A 251 -23.86 11.71 6.90
N GLY A 252 -23.60 13.00 7.13
CA GLY A 252 -22.71 13.51 8.18
C GLY A 252 -23.36 14.30 9.33
N GLN A 253 -24.71 14.33 9.44
CA GLN A 253 -25.44 15.09 10.47
C GLN A 253 -25.06 16.59 10.60
N LYS A 254 -24.61 17.23 9.51
CA LYS A 254 -24.22 18.67 9.52
C LYS A 254 -25.32 19.58 8.96
N GLN A 255 -25.39 20.79 9.49
CA GLN A 255 -26.31 21.83 9.02
C GLN A 255 -25.79 22.46 7.72
N PHE A 256 -26.21 21.91 6.57
CA PHE A 256 -25.85 22.41 5.25
C PHE A 256 -26.71 23.62 4.85
N SER A 257 -26.07 24.73 4.50
CA SER A 257 -26.75 25.90 3.94
C SER A 257 -26.30 26.12 2.49
N ARG A 258 -27.16 25.70 1.54
CA ARG A 258 -26.90 25.84 0.11
C ARG A 258 -26.57 27.29 -0.29
N GLN A 259 -27.30 28.26 0.26
CA GLN A 259 -27.07 29.69 0.02
C GLN A 259 -25.70 30.19 0.50
N ARG A 260 -25.21 29.70 1.66
CA ARG A 260 -23.87 30.06 2.16
C ARG A 260 -22.78 29.55 1.23
N PHE A 261 -22.86 28.28 0.84
CA PHE A 261 -21.90 27.68 -0.11
C PHE A 261 -21.93 28.36 -1.47
N ASP A 262 -23.12 28.68 -1.97
CA ASP A 262 -23.33 29.38 -3.22
C ASP A 262 -22.58 30.73 -3.26
N LYS A 263 -22.74 31.53 -2.20
CA LYS A 263 -22.10 32.83 -2.05
C LYS A 263 -20.57 32.73 -1.98
N ILE A 264 -20.05 31.73 -1.27
CA ILE A 264 -18.60 31.51 -1.16
C ILE A 264 -18.02 31.10 -2.52
N LEU A 265 -18.63 30.12 -3.20
CA LEU A 265 -18.17 29.61 -4.49
C LEU A 265 -18.17 30.70 -5.58
N SER A 266 -19.19 31.57 -5.60
CA SER A 266 -19.24 32.72 -6.51
C SER A 266 -18.12 33.74 -6.27
N GLY A 267 -17.63 33.84 -5.03
CA GLY A 267 -16.60 34.80 -4.62
C GLY A 267 -15.16 34.29 -4.77
N LEU A 268 -14.95 33.03 -5.19
CA LEU A 268 -13.61 32.44 -5.25
C LEU A 268 -12.74 33.07 -6.34
N GLY A 269 -11.55 33.55 -5.92
CA GLY A 269 -10.51 34.04 -6.81
C GLY A 269 -9.72 32.93 -7.51
N LYS A 270 -8.77 33.32 -8.37
CA LYS A 270 -7.84 32.35 -8.97
C LYS A 270 -6.96 31.73 -7.88
N ARG A 271 -6.82 30.40 -7.89
CA ARG A 271 -6.00 29.63 -6.93
C ARG A 271 -6.48 29.70 -5.48
N VAL A 272 -7.73 30.11 -5.28
CA VAL A 272 -8.42 30.06 -3.99
C VAL A 272 -9.42 28.90 -4.06
N PHE A 273 -9.48 28.11 -3.00
CA PHE A 273 -10.28 26.90 -2.92
C PHE A 273 -11.14 26.92 -1.66
N LEU A 274 -12.35 26.40 -1.78
CA LEU A 274 -13.21 26.05 -0.67
C LEU A 274 -12.95 24.59 -0.28
N MET A 275 -12.48 24.36 0.94
CA MET A 275 -12.38 23.05 1.54
C MET A 275 -13.65 22.74 2.32
N ASN A 276 -14.29 21.62 2.01
CA ASN A 276 -15.37 21.06 2.83
C ASN A 276 -14.95 19.66 3.32
N ASP A 277 -14.85 19.50 4.64
CA ASP A 277 -14.50 18.23 5.27
C ASP A 277 -15.65 17.72 6.13
N VAL A 278 -16.03 16.46 5.97
CA VAL A 278 -17.07 15.81 6.77
C VAL A 278 -16.73 15.73 8.26
N HIS A 279 -15.47 15.91 8.65
CA HIS A 279 -15.01 15.90 10.03
C HIS A 279 -14.88 17.31 10.67
N GLU A 280 -14.96 18.40 9.89
CA GLU A 280 -14.78 19.78 10.40
C GLU A 280 -16.09 20.59 10.46
N ASP A 281 -16.40 21.26 11.57
CA ASP A 281 -17.71 21.91 11.79
C ASP A 281 -18.07 22.97 10.74
N GLU A 282 -17.07 23.68 10.19
CA GLU A 282 -17.26 24.69 9.16
C GLU A 282 -16.33 24.49 7.95
N PRO A 283 -16.76 24.87 6.73
CA PRO A 283 -15.89 24.86 5.57
C PRO A 283 -14.82 25.96 5.68
N ALA A 284 -13.62 25.69 5.15
CA ALA A 284 -12.50 26.62 5.17
C ALA A 284 -12.16 27.13 3.77
N VAL A 285 -11.80 28.40 3.63
CA VAL A 285 -11.26 28.95 2.39
C VAL A 285 -9.74 29.06 2.52
N PHE A 286 -9.01 28.53 1.53
CA PHE A 286 -7.55 28.56 1.53
C PHE A 286 -7.01 28.89 0.13
N GLU A 287 -5.77 29.37 0.10
CA GLU A 287 -5.05 29.66 -1.14
C GLU A 287 -3.83 28.74 -1.30
N THR A 288 -3.37 28.58 -2.53
CA THR A 288 -2.16 27.78 -2.78
C THR A 288 -0.90 28.56 -2.42
N ARG A 289 0.00 27.91 -1.68
CA ARG A 289 1.37 28.39 -1.51
C ARG A 289 2.11 28.37 -2.85
N TRP A 290 3.20 29.14 -2.95
CA TRP A 290 4.07 29.08 -4.13
C TRP A 290 4.61 27.65 -4.32
N ALA A 291 4.35 27.05 -5.48
CA ALA A 291 4.63 25.64 -5.76
C ALA A 291 6.13 25.32 -5.92
N MET A 292 7.02 26.29 -5.68
CA MET A 292 8.47 26.19 -5.92
C MET A 292 8.82 25.69 -7.32
N SER A 293 7.92 25.90 -8.27
CA SER A 293 8.01 25.49 -9.67
C SER A 293 7.48 26.62 -10.52
N TYR A 294 8.17 26.90 -11.63
CA TYR A 294 7.78 27.95 -12.57
C TYR A 294 6.55 27.58 -13.42
N LEU A 295 5.96 26.38 -13.23
CA LEU A 295 4.76 25.92 -13.94
C LEU A 295 4.84 26.13 -15.46
N ARG A 296 6.01 25.83 -16.05
CA ARG A 296 6.36 26.16 -17.44
C ARG A 296 5.61 25.35 -18.52
N GLY A 297 4.58 24.61 -18.13
CA GLY A 297 3.88 23.66 -19.00
C GLY A 297 4.53 22.27 -19.06
N PRO A 298 4.04 21.40 -19.96
CA PRO A 298 4.45 20.00 -20.05
C PRO A 298 5.91 19.87 -20.49
N LEU A 299 6.63 18.93 -19.89
CA LEU A 299 7.99 18.58 -20.30
C LEU A 299 7.97 17.72 -21.56
N THR A 300 8.91 17.95 -22.47
CA THR A 300 9.11 17.08 -23.64
C THR A 300 9.78 15.77 -23.24
N ARG A 301 9.66 14.72 -24.06
CA ARG A 301 10.30 13.41 -23.80
C ARG A 301 11.81 13.52 -23.60
N ASP A 302 12.48 14.37 -24.38
CA ASP A 302 13.93 14.58 -24.27
C ASP A 302 14.32 15.25 -22.95
N GLN A 303 13.50 16.19 -22.48
CA GLN A 303 13.70 16.82 -21.18
C GLN A 303 13.51 15.82 -20.04
N ILE A 304 12.49 14.97 -20.11
CA ILE A 304 12.28 13.88 -19.14
C ILE A 304 13.47 12.92 -19.16
N LYS A 305 13.97 12.55 -20.35
CA LYS A 305 15.12 11.66 -20.50
C LYS A 305 16.38 12.25 -19.87
N ALA A 306 16.68 13.52 -20.14
CA ALA A 306 17.83 14.22 -19.57
C ALA A 306 17.76 14.30 -18.03
N LEU A 307 16.57 14.50 -17.46
CA LEU A 307 16.35 14.51 -16.01
C LEU A 307 16.45 13.10 -15.39
N ALA A 308 16.03 12.06 -16.11
CA ALA A 308 16.02 10.69 -15.62
C ALA A 308 17.39 9.98 -15.75
N GLU A 309 18.24 10.40 -16.68
CA GLU A 309 19.50 9.73 -17.00
C GLU A 309 20.47 9.61 -15.80
N PRO A 310 20.70 10.66 -14.98
CA PRO A 310 21.54 10.55 -13.79
C PRO A 310 20.99 9.54 -12.78
N ILE A 311 19.66 9.50 -12.62
CA ILE A 311 18.96 8.60 -11.69
C ILE A 311 19.05 7.14 -12.18
N LYS A 312 18.90 6.92 -13.48
CA LYS A 312 19.07 5.58 -14.09
C LYS A 312 20.49 5.06 -13.90
N ARG A 313 21.51 5.90 -14.12
CA ARG A 313 22.92 5.53 -13.91
C ARG A 313 23.22 5.16 -12.45
N GLN A 314 22.55 5.81 -11.48
CA GLN A 314 22.66 5.46 -10.06
C GLN A 314 21.91 4.18 -9.68
N ARG A 315 20.83 3.82 -10.39
CA ARG A 315 20.08 2.57 -10.17
C ARG A 315 20.79 1.34 -10.73
N VAL A 316 21.61 1.50 -11.77
CA VAL A 316 22.48 0.44 -12.29
C VAL A 316 23.74 0.33 -11.40
N THR A 317 23.56 0.02 -10.12
CA THR A 317 24.59 -0.69 -9.37
C THR A 317 24.52 -2.16 -9.79
N PRO A 318 25.62 -2.80 -10.20
CA PRO A 318 25.59 -4.20 -10.61
C PRO A 318 25.06 -5.02 -9.43
N ALA A 319 24.06 -5.86 -9.68
CA ALA A 319 23.93 -7.07 -8.89
C ALA A 319 25.31 -7.74 -8.96
N GLY A 320 26.01 -7.79 -7.83
CA GLY A 320 27.35 -8.37 -7.77
C GLY A 320 27.31 -9.76 -8.42
N PRO A 321 28.34 -10.15 -9.19
CA PRO A 321 28.36 -11.46 -9.79
C PRO A 321 28.13 -12.47 -8.67
N ARG A 322 27.01 -13.21 -8.77
CA ARG A 322 26.74 -14.37 -7.94
C ARG A 322 27.88 -15.32 -8.25
N ALA A 323 28.89 -15.30 -7.40
CA ALA A 323 30.06 -16.13 -7.54
C ALA A 323 29.57 -17.57 -7.63
N ALA A 324 29.68 -18.15 -8.82
CA ALA A 324 29.65 -19.59 -8.97
C ALA A 324 30.79 -20.10 -8.09
N MET A 325 30.46 -20.63 -6.91
CA MET A 325 31.40 -21.40 -6.12
C MET A 325 31.68 -22.67 -6.92
N ALA A 326 32.67 -22.58 -7.81
CA ALA A 326 33.37 -23.74 -8.32
C ALA A 326 34.10 -24.35 -7.12
N SER A 327 33.56 -25.44 -6.59
CA SER A 327 34.23 -26.26 -5.58
C SER A 327 35.42 -26.96 -6.24
N THR A 328 36.63 -26.49 -5.97
CA THR A 328 37.86 -27.20 -6.28
C THR A 328 38.13 -28.22 -5.17
N PHE A 329 37.80 -29.49 -5.43
CA PHE A 329 38.35 -30.61 -4.65
C PHE A 329 39.60 -31.17 -5.34
N PRO A 330 40.63 -31.62 -4.59
CA PRO A 330 41.85 -32.20 -5.16
C PRO A 330 41.59 -33.62 -5.70
N PRO A 331 42.40 -34.10 -6.67
CA PRO A 331 42.20 -35.43 -7.23
C PRO A 331 42.65 -36.50 -6.22
N ALA A 332 41.71 -37.30 -5.73
CA ALA A 332 42.00 -38.55 -5.03
C ALA A 332 41.80 -39.73 -5.99
N GLN A 333 42.70 -40.69 -5.83
CA GLN A 333 42.99 -41.80 -6.74
C GLN A 333 41.80 -42.72 -7.02
N ALA A 334 41.80 -43.24 -8.24
CA ALA A 334 40.86 -44.19 -8.78
C ALA A 334 40.76 -45.49 -7.96
N ALA A 335 39.52 -45.92 -7.69
CA ALA A 335 39.23 -47.33 -7.43
C ALA A 335 37.81 -47.71 -7.89
N SER A 336 37.80 -48.65 -8.84
CA SER A 336 36.80 -49.71 -9.11
C SER A 336 35.36 -49.35 -9.49
N VAL A 337 35.06 -49.72 -10.74
CA VAL A 337 33.74 -49.95 -11.35
C VAL A 337 32.97 -51.04 -10.58
N VAL A 338 31.69 -50.81 -10.24
CA VAL A 338 30.73 -51.90 -9.95
C VAL A 338 29.35 -51.56 -10.54
N ALA A 339 28.72 -52.56 -11.14
CA ALA A 339 27.49 -52.46 -11.91
C ALA A 339 26.22 -52.77 -11.09
N ILE A 340 25.22 -51.90 -11.23
CA ILE A 340 23.83 -52.16 -11.65
C ILE A 340 23.01 -53.18 -10.82
N ARG A 341 22.38 -52.72 -9.72
CA ARG A 341 20.96 -52.96 -9.32
C ARG A 341 20.70 -52.39 -7.92
N LYS A 342 19.48 -51.88 -7.68
CA LYS A 342 19.02 -51.34 -6.39
C LYS A 342 19.24 -52.38 -5.26
N PRO A 343 19.91 -52.01 -4.15
CA PRO A 343 20.04 -52.88 -2.97
C PRO A 343 18.67 -53.27 -2.41
N VAL A 344 18.51 -54.52 -1.95
CA VAL A 344 17.25 -54.98 -1.34
C VAL A 344 17.09 -54.31 0.02
N THR A 345 16.08 -53.46 0.14
CA THR A 345 15.70 -52.86 1.43
C THR A 345 14.78 -53.79 2.21
N PRO A 346 15.09 -54.07 3.49
CA PRO A 346 14.23 -54.89 4.34
C PRO A 346 12.83 -54.29 4.53
N PRO A 347 11.79 -55.15 4.64
CA PRO A 347 10.43 -54.69 4.89
C PRO A 347 10.36 -53.91 6.22
N GLY A 348 9.73 -52.73 6.19
CA GLY A 348 9.57 -51.84 7.34
C GLY A 348 10.41 -50.56 7.31
N ILE A 349 11.30 -50.39 6.32
CA ILE A 349 12.02 -49.13 6.07
C ILE A 349 11.30 -48.36 4.97
N ARG A 350 10.92 -47.10 5.24
CA ARG A 350 10.34 -46.22 4.23
C ARG A 350 11.46 -45.64 3.37
N GLU A 351 11.31 -45.74 2.06
CA GLU A 351 12.23 -45.19 1.07
C GLU A 351 11.63 -43.98 0.38
N VAL A 352 12.48 -43.01 0.05
CA VAL A 352 12.11 -41.83 -0.76
C VAL A 352 13.25 -41.49 -1.73
N TYR A 353 12.90 -40.82 -2.83
CA TYR A 353 13.85 -40.42 -3.87
C TYR A 353 13.84 -38.89 -4.03
N LEU A 354 15.04 -38.30 -4.14
CA LEU A 354 15.20 -36.87 -4.40
C LEU A 354 15.37 -36.63 -5.91
N PRO A 355 14.68 -35.63 -6.50
CA PRO A 355 14.83 -35.30 -7.91
C PRO A 355 16.22 -34.73 -8.22
N SER A 356 16.80 -35.08 -9.37
CA SER A 356 18.04 -34.48 -9.84
C SER A 356 17.77 -33.07 -10.39
N LYS A 357 18.55 -32.06 -9.94
CA LYS A 357 18.49 -30.72 -10.55
C LYS A 357 19.21 -30.80 -11.90
N LYS A 358 18.45 -30.81 -13.00
CA LYS A 358 18.96 -30.87 -14.37
C LYS A 358 20.02 -29.78 -14.63
N THR A 359 21.29 -30.18 -14.58
CA THR A 359 22.43 -29.34 -14.97
C THR A 359 23.35 -30.21 -15.82
N GLY A 360 23.27 -30.08 -17.15
CA GLY A 360 24.26 -30.41 -18.20
C GLY A 360 25.06 -31.72 -18.23
N GLU A 361 25.38 -32.35 -17.10
CA GLU A 361 26.33 -33.46 -16.96
C GLU A 361 25.61 -34.68 -16.34
N GLN A 362 24.70 -35.29 -17.11
CA GLN A 362 24.04 -36.54 -16.71
C GLN A 362 24.96 -37.78 -16.74
N SER A 363 26.22 -37.63 -17.14
CA SER A 363 27.10 -38.77 -17.42
C SER A 363 27.76 -39.41 -16.19
N ASN A 364 27.59 -38.89 -14.98
CA ASN A 364 28.27 -39.45 -13.80
C ASN A 364 27.51 -39.31 -12.46
N LEU A 365 26.19 -39.45 -12.44
CA LEU A 365 25.39 -39.41 -11.21
C LEU A 365 25.01 -40.82 -10.72
N ALA A 366 25.02 -41.04 -9.41
CA ALA A 366 24.48 -42.22 -8.74
C ALA A 366 23.64 -41.85 -7.52
N TYR A 367 22.62 -42.66 -7.23
CA TYR A 367 21.86 -42.58 -5.99
C TYR A 367 22.70 -43.09 -4.83
N ARG A 368 22.99 -42.21 -3.87
CA ARG A 368 23.62 -42.57 -2.60
C ARG A 368 22.58 -42.64 -1.48
N PRO A 369 22.69 -43.63 -0.57
CA PRO A 369 21.80 -43.74 0.56
C PRO A 369 22.14 -42.66 1.60
N MET A 370 21.13 -41.90 1.99
CA MET A 370 21.15 -40.87 3.02
C MET A 370 19.99 -41.10 3.99
N ILE A 371 20.06 -40.56 5.20
CA ILE A 371 18.90 -40.49 6.08
C ILE A 371 18.27 -39.11 5.93
N LEU A 372 16.98 -39.10 5.62
CA LEU A 372 16.17 -37.90 5.57
C LEU A 372 15.36 -37.77 6.85
N GLY A 373 15.37 -36.59 7.44
CA GLY A 373 14.51 -36.20 8.55
C GLY A 373 13.70 -34.97 8.16
N ALA A 374 12.37 -35.05 8.27
CA ALA A 374 11.47 -33.93 8.08
C ALA A 374 10.70 -33.67 9.38
N ALA A 375 10.70 -32.42 9.81
CA ALA A 375 9.99 -32.00 11.01
C ALA A 375 9.21 -30.71 10.79
N ARG A 376 8.04 -30.65 11.41
CA ARG A 376 7.26 -29.43 11.60
C ARG A 376 7.51 -28.91 13.01
N ILE A 377 8.12 -27.73 13.09
CA ILE A 377 8.55 -27.09 14.33
C ILE A 377 7.56 -25.98 14.66
N GLN A 378 6.94 -26.05 15.83
CA GLN A 378 6.02 -25.03 16.31
C GLN A 378 6.70 -24.09 17.33
N TYR A 379 6.72 -22.80 17.01
CA TYR A 379 7.16 -21.74 17.91
C TYR A 379 5.94 -21.04 18.49
N SER A 380 5.88 -20.95 19.82
CA SER A 380 4.82 -20.26 20.55
C SER A 380 5.43 -19.39 21.63
N VAL A 381 5.30 -18.06 21.46
CA VAL A 381 5.76 -17.05 22.42
C VAL A 381 4.59 -16.11 22.70
N PRO A 382 3.66 -16.50 23.60
CA PRO A 382 2.42 -15.74 23.82
C PRO A 382 2.65 -14.29 24.25
N LYS A 383 3.71 -14.01 25.01
CA LYS A 383 4.07 -12.66 25.46
C LYS A 383 4.32 -11.68 24.31
N GLU A 384 4.80 -12.19 23.17
CA GLU A 384 5.07 -11.38 21.97
C GLU A 384 4.08 -11.67 20.83
N GLY A 385 3.04 -12.48 21.10
CA GLY A 385 2.03 -12.85 20.10
C GLY A 385 2.56 -13.69 18.95
N ILE A 386 3.72 -14.35 19.11
CA ILE A 386 4.36 -15.11 18.03
C ILE A 386 3.84 -16.54 18.04
N TYR A 387 3.21 -16.93 16.95
CA TYR A 387 2.82 -18.32 16.66
C TYR A 387 3.28 -18.66 15.25
N ALA A 388 4.19 -19.62 15.12
CA ALA A 388 4.76 -20.00 13.84
C ALA A 388 4.88 -21.52 13.73
N ALA A 389 4.60 -22.05 12.55
CA ALA A 389 4.92 -23.43 12.22
C ALA A 389 5.85 -23.43 11.02
N ILE A 390 7.06 -23.96 11.18
CA ILE A 390 8.07 -24.03 10.13
C ILE A 390 8.34 -25.50 9.84
N GLU A 391 8.26 -25.88 8.57
CA GLU A 391 8.65 -27.20 8.10
C GLU A 391 10.10 -27.14 7.61
N LYS A 392 10.90 -28.12 8.03
CA LYS A 392 12.29 -28.24 7.65
C LYS A 392 12.59 -29.69 7.28
N VAL A 393 13.33 -29.86 6.19
CA VAL A 393 13.81 -31.16 5.71
C VAL A 393 15.32 -31.15 5.74
N PHE A 394 15.91 -32.18 6.32
CA PHE A 394 17.34 -32.37 6.43
C PHE A 394 17.74 -33.73 5.87
N ILE A 395 18.94 -33.81 5.30
CA ILE A 395 19.58 -35.06 4.93
C ILE A 395 20.95 -35.17 5.56
N THR A 396 21.34 -36.39 5.94
CA THR A 396 22.66 -36.68 6.48
C THR A 396 23.19 -38.01 5.92
N PRO A 397 24.48 -38.13 5.62
CA PRO A 397 25.07 -39.40 5.18
C PRO A 397 25.06 -40.44 6.29
N VAL A 398 25.01 -41.71 5.90
CA VAL A 398 25.24 -42.83 6.81
C VAL A 398 26.72 -43.18 6.76
N SER A 399 27.40 -43.02 7.90
CA SER A 399 28.82 -43.33 8.03
C SER A 399 29.04 -44.71 8.68
N GLU A 400 30.25 -45.26 8.52
CA GLU A 400 30.69 -46.48 9.23
C GLU A 400 31.27 -46.18 10.63
N LYS A 401 31.13 -44.94 11.12
CA LYS A 401 31.58 -44.54 12.45
C LYS A 401 30.70 -45.19 13.54
N PRO A 402 31.16 -45.19 14.82
CA PRO A 402 30.36 -45.69 15.95
C PRO A 402 28.98 -45.04 16.11
N VAL A 403 28.83 -43.79 15.63
CA VAL A 403 27.54 -43.11 15.46
C VAL A 403 27.26 -43.05 13.95
N PRO A 404 26.43 -43.96 13.41
CA PRO A 404 26.26 -44.07 11.96
C PRO A 404 25.56 -42.86 11.33
N VAL A 405 24.71 -42.17 12.11
CA VAL A 405 23.93 -40.99 11.67
C VAL A 405 24.21 -39.88 12.65
N ASP A 406 24.92 -38.84 12.18
CA ASP A 406 25.15 -37.62 12.94
C ASP A 406 24.33 -36.48 12.33
N TRP A 407 23.38 -35.97 13.10
CA TRP A 407 22.53 -34.86 12.67
C TRP A 407 23.27 -33.52 12.70
N ASP A 408 24.38 -33.38 13.44
CA ASP A 408 25.20 -32.17 13.39
C ASP A 408 25.93 -32.01 12.03
N GLU A 409 26.09 -33.09 11.26
CA GLU A 409 26.60 -33.07 9.87
C GLU A 409 25.47 -32.91 8.81
N ALA A 410 24.21 -32.77 9.23
CA ALA A 410 23.07 -32.72 8.33
C ALA A 410 22.99 -31.43 7.51
N LYS A 411 22.49 -31.55 6.27
CA LYS A 411 22.26 -30.43 5.35
C LYS A 411 20.78 -30.17 5.20
N GLU A 412 20.38 -28.90 5.29
CA GLU A 412 19.00 -28.49 5.01
C GLU A 412 18.71 -28.59 3.51
N LEU A 413 17.55 -29.15 3.17
CA LEU A 413 17.01 -29.17 1.82
C LEU A 413 15.88 -28.16 1.69
N ASP A 414 15.94 -27.39 0.59
CA ASP A 414 14.84 -26.55 0.13
C ASP A 414 13.80 -27.43 -0.62
N ALA A 415 13.10 -28.27 0.15
CA ALA A 415 12.09 -29.21 -0.32
C ALA A 415 11.04 -29.44 0.76
N LYS A 416 9.81 -29.78 0.36
CA LYS A 416 8.74 -30.25 1.25
C LYS A 416 8.65 -31.77 1.22
N VAL A 417 8.02 -32.34 2.25
CA VAL A 417 7.73 -33.78 2.28
C VAL A 417 6.88 -34.21 1.07
N SER A 418 6.01 -33.34 0.57
CA SER A 418 5.20 -33.56 -0.64
C SER A 418 6.00 -33.66 -1.94
N ASP A 419 7.22 -33.13 -1.96
CA ASP A 419 8.07 -33.08 -3.15
C ASP A 419 8.93 -34.35 -3.27
N LEU A 420 8.90 -35.21 -2.24
CA LEU A 420 9.60 -36.48 -2.20
C LEU A 420 8.86 -37.51 -3.05
N LEU A 421 9.62 -38.28 -3.83
CA LEU A 421 9.07 -39.32 -4.70
C LEU A 421 9.13 -40.67 -4.01
N ASP A 422 8.09 -41.48 -4.14
CA ASP A 422 8.07 -42.86 -3.66
C ASP A 422 8.75 -43.84 -4.65
N GLU A 423 8.98 -43.40 -5.90
CA GLU A 423 9.66 -44.14 -6.95
C GLU A 423 10.80 -43.31 -7.58
N PRO A 424 11.88 -43.94 -8.07
CA PRO A 424 13.00 -43.23 -8.66
C PRO A 424 12.57 -42.51 -9.97
N PRO A 425 12.82 -41.20 -10.11
CA PRO A 425 12.48 -40.46 -11.32
C PRO A 425 13.39 -40.76 -12.52
N GLU A 426 14.58 -41.32 -12.27
CA GLU A 426 15.62 -41.56 -13.26
C GLU A 426 16.29 -42.92 -13.00
N ASP A 427 16.65 -43.63 -14.06
CA ASP A 427 17.39 -44.90 -13.99
C ASP A 427 18.89 -44.65 -13.74
N LEU A 428 19.23 -44.14 -12.55
CA LEU A 428 20.61 -43.93 -12.12
C LEU A 428 21.16 -45.17 -11.38
N PRO A 429 22.49 -45.43 -11.46
CA PRO A 429 23.13 -46.45 -10.64
C PRO A 429 22.99 -46.13 -9.14
N TYR A 430 22.99 -47.17 -8.30
CA TYR A 430 22.87 -47.06 -6.84
C TYR A 430 24.21 -47.38 -6.19
N ALA A 431 24.56 -46.63 -5.13
CA ALA A 431 25.65 -46.98 -4.23
C ALA A 431 25.21 -48.03 -3.20
N ASP A 432 26.19 -48.70 -2.58
CA ASP A 432 25.93 -49.72 -1.57
C ASP A 432 25.20 -49.16 -0.35
N LEU A 433 24.26 -49.95 0.19
CA LEU A 433 23.51 -49.61 1.39
C LEU A 433 24.31 -49.98 2.65
N PRO A 434 24.71 -49.02 3.51
CA PRO A 434 25.46 -49.34 4.71
C PRO A 434 24.65 -50.25 5.66
N PRO A 435 25.30 -51.19 6.39
CA PRO A 435 24.61 -52.12 7.29
C PRO A 435 23.75 -51.44 8.37
N ALA A 436 24.14 -50.23 8.80
CA ALA A 436 23.33 -49.46 9.74
C ALA A 436 21.99 -49.01 9.15
N ALA A 437 21.96 -48.69 7.84
CA ALA A 437 20.78 -48.24 7.11
C ALA A 437 19.81 -49.36 6.74
N SER A 438 20.26 -50.61 6.73
CA SER A 438 19.41 -51.78 6.48
C SER A 438 18.68 -52.30 7.72
N ASN A 439 18.97 -51.79 8.92
CA ASN A 439 18.31 -52.20 10.15
C ASN A 439 17.15 -51.26 10.53
N ALA A 440 15.91 -51.74 10.36
CA ALA A 440 14.69 -50.97 10.66
C ALA A 440 14.62 -50.45 12.11
N ARG A 441 15.22 -51.13 13.09
CA ARG A 441 15.22 -50.68 14.50
C ARG A 441 16.01 -49.39 14.71
N ASN A 442 16.98 -49.10 13.83
CA ASN A 442 17.80 -47.90 13.95
C ASN A 442 17.01 -46.62 13.66
N TYR A 443 15.99 -46.68 12.79
CA TYR A 443 15.20 -45.53 12.37
C TYR A 443 14.41 -44.91 13.54
N ALA A 444 13.88 -45.73 14.46
CA ALA A 444 13.21 -45.21 15.66
C ALA A 444 14.16 -44.45 16.59
N ASN A 445 15.43 -44.88 16.69
CA ASN A 445 16.45 -44.16 17.46
C ASN A 445 16.86 -42.88 16.73
N TRP A 446 17.07 -42.94 15.41
CA TRP A 446 17.42 -41.77 14.60
C TRP A 446 16.30 -40.72 14.60
N GLU A 447 15.04 -41.13 14.64
CA GLU A 447 13.89 -40.24 14.79
C GLU A 447 13.90 -39.49 16.12
N LYS A 448 14.20 -40.21 17.21
CA LYS A 448 14.34 -39.61 18.55
C LYS A 448 15.53 -38.65 18.60
N ASP A 449 16.66 -39.02 18.01
CA ASP A 449 17.87 -38.20 17.95
C ASP A 449 17.64 -36.96 17.07
N PHE A 450 16.94 -37.12 15.94
CA PHE A 450 16.54 -36.03 15.07
C PHE A 450 15.63 -35.03 15.79
N SER A 451 14.60 -35.51 16.49
CA SER A 451 13.70 -34.67 17.30
C SER A 451 14.46 -33.87 18.36
N ASN A 452 15.39 -34.50 19.08
CA ASN A 452 16.24 -33.84 20.07
C ASN A 452 17.16 -32.80 19.42
N TRP A 453 17.76 -33.14 18.29
CA TRP A 453 18.66 -32.27 17.54
C TRP A 453 17.93 -31.04 17.03
N ILE A 454 16.77 -31.21 16.40
CA ILE A 454 15.91 -30.11 15.94
C ILE A 454 15.56 -29.17 17.08
N ALA A 455 15.12 -29.69 18.23
CA ALA A 455 14.79 -28.85 19.39
C ALA A 455 15.99 -28.06 19.94
N ARG A 456 17.23 -28.57 19.75
CA ARG A 456 18.47 -27.95 20.23
C ARG A 456 19.02 -26.91 19.25
N THR A 457 19.02 -27.21 17.96
CA THR A 457 19.71 -26.43 16.93
C THR A 457 18.80 -25.45 16.20
N GLN A 458 17.52 -25.80 16.02
CA GLN A 458 16.58 -24.97 15.28
C GLN A 458 15.97 -23.92 16.22
N LYS A 459 16.38 -22.67 16.00
CA LYS A 459 15.85 -21.50 16.70
C LYS A 459 15.23 -20.55 15.69
N LEU A 460 14.10 -19.99 16.04
CA LEU A 460 13.46 -18.93 15.27
C LEU A 460 14.20 -17.62 15.54
N GLN A 461 14.81 -17.07 14.50
CA GLN A 461 15.47 -15.77 14.51
C GLN A 461 14.45 -14.68 14.13
N LEU A 462 14.31 -13.65 14.96
CA LEU A 462 13.47 -12.48 14.68
C LEU A 462 14.23 -11.19 14.98
N LEU A 463 13.78 -10.10 14.38
CA LEU A 463 14.29 -8.75 14.61
C LEU A 463 13.42 -8.04 15.64
N ARG A 464 14.01 -7.25 16.53
CA ARG A 464 13.29 -6.44 17.52
C ARG A 464 13.70 -4.98 17.38
N SER A 465 12.70 -4.09 17.47
CA SER A 465 12.88 -2.64 17.59
C SER A 465 12.85 -2.26 19.07
N PRO A 466 14.00 -1.85 19.66
CA PRO A 466 14.05 -1.32 21.02
C PRO A 466 13.14 -0.10 21.21
N ALA A 467 13.04 0.76 20.20
CA ALA A 467 12.28 1.99 20.22
C ALA A 467 10.78 1.78 20.41
N LEU A 468 10.21 0.86 19.62
CA LEU A 468 8.78 0.60 19.59
C LEU A 468 8.38 -0.61 20.44
N ASN A 469 9.38 -1.37 20.91
CA ASN A 469 9.23 -2.64 21.62
C ASN A 469 8.40 -3.66 20.82
N GLU A 470 8.63 -3.71 19.52
CA GLU A 470 7.97 -4.62 18.58
C GLU A 470 8.96 -5.61 17.98
N THR A 471 8.49 -6.83 17.71
CA THR A 471 9.26 -7.93 17.11
C THR A 471 8.76 -8.19 15.68
N SER A 472 9.65 -8.62 14.78
CA SER A 472 9.32 -9.00 13.41
C SER A 472 8.47 -10.28 13.39
N LYS A 473 7.68 -10.46 12.33
CA LYS A 473 6.98 -11.72 12.08
C LYS A 473 7.98 -12.77 11.56
N PRO A 474 7.70 -14.07 11.74
CA PRO A 474 8.49 -15.13 11.12
C PRO A 474 8.56 -14.96 9.60
N GLY A 475 9.76 -14.95 9.03
CA GLY A 475 9.99 -14.77 7.60
C GLY A 475 9.79 -13.33 7.07
N GLU A 476 9.45 -12.36 7.93
CA GLU A 476 9.35 -10.95 7.55
C GLU A 476 10.74 -10.40 7.21
N THR A 477 10.86 -9.78 6.03
CA THR A 477 12.13 -9.15 5.65
C THR A 477 12.39 -7.92 6.52
N GLU A 478 13.66 -7.55 6.70
CA GLU A 478 14.01 -6.32 7.43
C GLU A 478 13.32 -5.08 6.83
N ARG A 479 13.19 -5.04 5.50
CA ARG A 479 12.47 -4.00 4.77
C ARG A 479 11.02 -3.90 5.20
N ASP A 480 10.30 -5.02 5.20
CA ASP A 480 8.87 -5.05 5.54
C ASP A 480 8.66 -4.73 7.01
N PHE A 481 9.56 -5.20 7.88
CA PHE A 481 9.56 -4.85 9.29
C PHE A 481 9.74 -3.34 9.50
N ARG A 482 10.68 -2.69 8.81
CA ARG A 482 10.86 -1.22 8.83
C ARG A 482 9.60 -0.48 8.37
N ILE A 483 8.96 -0.95 7.32
CA ILE A 483 7.71 -0.34 6.80
C ILE A 483 6.60 -0.45 7.87
N ARG A 484 6.46 -1.60 8.51
CA ARG A 484 5.48 -1.80 9.59
C ARG A 484 5.75 -0.90 10.79
N LEU A 485 7.01 -0.77 11.21
CA LEU A 485 7.40 0.12 12.31
C LEU A 485 7.14 1.59 11.98
N GLN A 486 7.36 2.03 10.74
CA GLN A 486 6.99 3.39 10.31
C GLN A 486 5.49 3.63 10.46
N GLN A 487 4.67 2.65 10.08
CA GLN A 487 3.22 2.75 10.25
C GLN A 487 2.83 2.82 11.73
N ALA A 488 3.36 1.92 12.56
CA ALA A 488 3.09 1.94 14.01
C ALA A 488 3.53 3.26 14.67
N ALA A 489 4.67 3.83 14.24
CA ALA A 489 5.12 5.14 14.68
C ALA A 489 4.17 6.27 14.25
N ARG A 490 3.63 6.23 13.03
CA ARG A 490 2.61 7.19 12.55
C ARG A 490 1.33 7.08 13.36
N GLU A 491 0.85 5.87 13.61
CA GLU A 491 -0.37 5.64 14.41
C GLU A 491 -0.22 6.20 15.83
N LYS A 492 0.91 5.95 16.49
CA LYS A 492 1.21 6.55 17.80
C LYS A 492 1.26 8.07 17.73
N ARG A 493 1.86 8.64 16.68
CA ARG A 493 1.95 10.10 16.48
C ARG A 493 0.57 10.71 16.25
N ASP A 494 -0.25 10.13 15.38
CA ASP A 494 -1.57 10.63 15.04
C ASP A 494 -2.48 10.60 16.27
N GLN A 495 -2.41 9.54 17.09
CA GLN A 495 -3.12 9.47 18.37
C GLN A 495 -2.67 10.56 19.36
N GLN A 496 -1.38 10.88 19.41
CA GLN A 496 -0.85 11.96 20.25
C GLN A 496 -1.27 13.34 19.72
N ALA A 497 -1.21 13.55 18.41
CA ALA A 497 -1.65 14.76 17.75
C ALA A 497 -3.15 15.00 17.97
N GLU A 498 -3.97 13.96 17.91
CA GLU A 498 -5.41 14.05 18.18
C GLU A 498 -5.69 14.41 19.65
N LYS A 499 -4.94 13.84 20.61
CA LYS A 499 -5.02 14.27 22.02
C LYS A 499 -4.67 15.74 22.20
N LEU A 500 -3.66 16.24 21.49
CA LEU A 500 -3.32 17.66 21.49
C LEU A 500 -4.45 18.49 20.86
N ARG A 501 -5.02 18.07 19.72
CA ARG A 501 -6.16 18.75 19.11
C ARG A 501 -7.34 18.86 20.08
N GLN A 502 -7.70 17.78 20.75
CA GLN A 502 -8.77 17.76 21.76
C GLN A 502 -8.48 18.68 22.97
N LYS A 503 -7.20 18.84 23.34
CA LYS A 503 -6.77 19.77 24.40
C LYS A 503 -6.89 21.25 23.98
N TYR A 504 -6.52 21.59 22.75
CA TYR A 504 -6.41 22.97 22.26
C TYR A 504 -7.67 23.50 21.57
N ALA A 505 -8.43 22.67 20.85
CA ALA A 505 -9.66 23.04 20.15
C ALA A 505 -10.66 23.82 21.03
N PRO A 506 -11.02 23.36 22.26
CA PRO A 506 -11.96 24.12 23.09
C PRO A 506 -11.38 25.45 23.60
N GLN A 507 -10.06 25.58 23.69
CA GLN A 507 -9.41 26.82 24.12
C GLN A 507 -9.40 27.85 22.99
N LEU A 508 -9.09 27.42 21.77
CA LEU A 508 -9.16 28.23 20.57
C LEU A 508 -10.59 28.69 20.29
N ALA A 509 -11.58 27.78 20.37
CA ALA A 509 -12.99 28.13 20.18
C ALA A 509 -13.48 29.19 21.19
N ARG A 510 -13.03 29.10 22.46
CA ARG A 510 -13.33 30.14 23.47
C ARG A 510 -12.69 31.49 23.14
N LEU A 511 -11.47 31.49 22.61
CA LEU A 511 -10.80 32.72 22.17
C LEU A 511 -11.46 33.31 20.94
N ASP A 512 -11.83 32.50 19.95
CA ASP A 512 -12.52 32.94 18.75
C ASP A 512 -13.89 33.57 19.08
N GLU A 513 -14.65 32.99 20.01
CA GLU A 513 -15.90 33.58 20.49
C GLU A 513 -15.68 34.92 21.24
N ARG A 514 -14.61 35.02 22.05
CA ARG A 514 -14.22 36.30 22.70
C ARG A 514 -13.82 37.35 21.66
N ILE A 515 -13.03 36.98 20.66
CA ILE A 515 -12.61 37.84 19.55
C ILE A 515 -13.83 38.31 18.76
N ARG A 516 -14.76 37.41 18.45
CA ARG A 516 -16.01 37.73 17.77
C ARG A 516 -16.82 38.77 18.55
N ARG A 517 -17.00 38.58 19.87
CA ARG A 517 -17.70 39.57 20.72
C ARG A 517 -16.98 40.90 20.77
N ALA A 518 -15.64 40.89 20.87
CA ALA A 518 -14.84 42.11 20.86
C ALA A 518 -14.95 42.87 19.53
N ARG A 519 -15.01 42.15 18.39
CA ARG A 519 -15.26 42.76 17.06
C ARG A 519 -16.62 43.42 16.98
N ILE A 520 -17.68 42.74 17.42
CA ILE A 520 -19.04 43.30 17.42
C ILE A 520 -19.09 44.57 18.28
N ALA A 521 -18.53 44.53 19.49
CA ALA A 521 -18.47 45.70 20.37
C ALA A 521 -17.69 46.86 19.74
N LEU A 522 -16.58 46.59 19.05
CA LEU A 522 -15.81 47.61 18.33
C LEU A 522 -16.61 48.21 17.18
N GLU A 523 -17.32 47.40 16.40
CA GLU A 523 -18.20 47.86 15.32
C GLU A 523 -19.34 48.73 15.85
N GLU A 524 -19.97 48.36 16.97
CA GLU A 524 -20.99 49.18 17.63
C GLU A 524 -20.44 50.54 18.08
N GLN A 525 -19.25 50.56 18.70
CA GLN A 525 -18.58 51.81 19.11
C GLN A 525 -18.22 52.68 17.90
N GLN A 526 -17.76 52.08 16.81
CA GLN A 526 -17.48 52.80 15.56
C GLN A 526 -18.76 53.35 14.91
N ALA A 527 -19.87 52.61 14.95
CA ALA A 527 -21.16 53.04 14.43
C ALA A 527 -21.76 54.19 15.26
N GLN A 528 -21.65 54.15 16.60
CA GLN A 528 -22.06 55.24 17.49
C GLN A 528 -21.22 56.52 17.28
N ALA A 529 -19.90 56.37 17.11
CA ALA A 529 -19.03 57.50 16.79
C ALA A 529 -19.37 58.14 15.44
N ARG A 530 -19.69 57.32 14.42
CA ARG A 530 -20.12 57.81 13.09
C ARG A 530 -21.49 58.49 13.13
N SER A 531 -22.48 57.92 13.80
CA SER A 531 -23.83 58.51 13.87
C SER A 531 -23.86 59.83 14.63
N GLN A 532 -23.02 60.00 15.65
CA GLN A 532 -22.89 61.28 16.38
C GLN A 532 -22.05 62.30 15.61
N GLN A 533 -21.08 61.90 14.79
CA GLN A 533 -20.42 62.82 13.84
C GLN A 533 -21.42 63.39 12.82
N TYR A 534 -22.42 62.60 12.39
CA TYR A 534 -23.52 63.11 11.56
C TYR A 534 -24.45 64.07 12.34
N GLN A 535 -24.71 63.85 13.63
CA GLN A 535 -25.48 64.80 14.46
C GLN A 535 -24.72 66.09 14.78
N ALA A 536 -23.39 66.05 14.93
CA ALA A 536 -22.54 67.23 15.09
C ALA A 536 -22.31 67.99 13.77
N ALA A 537 -22.37 67.30 12.63
CA ALA A 537 -22.27 67.91 11.29
C ALA A 537 -23.58 68.59 10.84
N ILE A 538 -24.71 68.32 11.50
CA ILE A 538 -25.99 69.01 11.24
C ILE A 538 -26.10 70.35 11.99
N SER A 539 -25.20 70.66 12.93
CA SER A 539 -25.15 71.96 13.63
C SER A 539 -24.15 72.97 13.05
N LEU A 540 -23.65 72.75 11.83
CA LEU A 540 -22.75 73.67 11.11
C LEU A 540 -23.33 74.09 9.75
N GLY A 541 -24.63 74.40 9.74
CA GLY A 541 -25.33 74.84 8.54
C GLY A 541 -26.49 75.76 8.86
N GLU A 542 -26.19 76.96 9.38
CA GLU A 542 -26.97 78.20 9.22
C GLU A 542 -26.41 79.28 10.16
N THR A 543 -25.40 80.04 9.72
CA THR A 543 -25.30 81.51 9.90
C THR A 543 -23.89 82.01 9.58
N ILE A 544 -23.66 82.26 8.30
CA ILE A 544 -22.89 83.44 7.89
C ILE A 544 -23.78 84.20 6.92
N LEU A 545 -24.43 85.26 7.39
CA LEU A 545 -24.62 86.56 6.70
C LEU A 545 -25.62 87.46 7.46
N GLY A 546 -25.20 88.71 7.66
CA GLY A 546 -25.99 89.83 8.23
C GLY A 546 -25.60 90.11 9.69
N SER A 547 -25.16 91.29 10.14
CA SER A 547 -24.92 92.62 9.57
C SER A 547 -24.58 93.52 10.78
N PHE A 548 -23.72 94.53 10.57
CA PHE A 548 -23.56 95.76 11.36
C PHE A 548 -24.67 96.11 12.38
N LEU A 549 -24.32 96.31 13.66
CA LEU A 549 -24.66 97.48 14.53
C LEU A 549 -24.51 97.18 16.04
N GLY A 550 -23.50 97.81 16.65
CA GLY A 550 -23.56 98.50 17.94
C GLY A 550 -24.26 97.92 19.19
N ARG A 551 -23.39 97.68 20.20
CA ARG A 551 -23.49 98.11 21.61
C ARG A 551 -24.16 97.23 22.69
N LYS A 552 -23.34 97.07 23.75
CA LYS A 552 -23.59 96.95 25.21
C LYS A 552 -23.86 95.58 25.85
N SER A 553 -22.85 95.22 26.68
CA SER A 553 -22.94 94.87 28.11
C SER A 553 -23.39 93.47 28.52
N GLY A 554 -22.49 92.79 29.26
CA GLY A 554 -22.72 91.79 30.34
C GLY A 554 -23.65 90.60 30.05
N THR A 555 -23.29 89.35 30.28
CA THR A 555 -22.67 88.80 31.49
C THR A 555 -22.21 87.36 31.20
N ARG A 556 -21.13 86.95 31.86
CA ARG A 556 -20.49 85.64 31.74
C ARG A 556 -21.35 84.50 32.32
N ALA A 557 -21.25 83.36 31.63
CA ALA A 557 -21.16 81.98 32.13
C ALA A 557 -22.43 81.26 32.63
N THR A 558 -22.83 80.20 31.92
CA THR A 558 -22.76 78.79 32.38
C THR A 558 -23.37 77.82 31.35
N ARG A 559 -22.52 77.06 30.62
CA ARG A 559 -22.73 75.70 30.07
C ARG A 559 -21.82 75.49 28.85
N ALA A 560 -20.58 75.10 29.09
CA ALA A 560 -19.72 74.56 28.05
C ALA A 560 -18.58 73.73 28.67
N THR A 561 -18.91 72.77 29.54
CA THR A 561 -17.92 71.87 30.17
C THR A 561 -18.33 70.39 30.16
N ARG A 562 -19.47 70.04 29.55
CA ARG A 562 -19.94 68.63 29.46
C ARG A 562 -19.79 67.97 28.08
N GLU A 563 -19.49 68.72 27.02
CA GLU A 563 -19.43 68.17 25.65
C GLU A 563 -18.01 67.82 25.18
N ILE A 564 -16.98 68.47 25.72
CA ILE A 564 -15.56 68.17 25.44
C ILE A 564 -15.07 66.93 26.23
N SER A 565 -15.64 66.67 27.40
CA SER A 565 -15.35 65.48 28.22
C SER A 565 -15.96 64.19 27.67
N ARG A 566 -17.03 64.29 26.87
CA ARG A 566 -17.73 63.14 26.29
C ARG A 566 -17.06 62.60 25.03
N THR A 567 -16.58 63.48 24.16
CA THR A 567 -15.81 63.13 22.95
C THR A 567 -14.42 62.56 23.25
N MET A 568 -13.76 63.02 24.33
CA MET A 568 -12.50 62.42 24.82
C MET A 568 -12.73 61.03 25.46
N LYS A 569 -13.87 60.82 26.12
CA LYS A 569 -14.25 59.53 26.69
C LYS A 569 -14.52 58.49 25.60
N GLU A 570 -15.25 58.86 24.55
CA GLU A 570 -15.59 57.98 23.43
C GLU A 570 -14.36 57.57 22.59
N LYS A 571 -13.38 58.47 22.38
CA LYS A 571 -12.08 58.10 21.78
C LYS A 571 -11.33 57.07 22.61
N ARG A 572 -11.33 57.24 23.93
CA ARG A 572 -10.66 56.34 24.88
C ARG A 572 -11.36 54.98 24.95
N ASP A 573 -12.69 54.96 24.91
CA ASP A 573 -13.48 53.72 24.89
C ASP A 573 -13.24 52.92 23.60
N LYS A 574 -13.08 53.60 22.46
CA LYS A 574 -12.66 52.97 21.20
C LYS A 574 -11.23 52.40 21.27
N GLU A 575 -10.26 53.18 21.77
CA GLU A 575 -8.88 52.70 21.95
C GLU A 575 -8.82 51.46 22.85
N VAL A 576 -9.58 51.44 23.96
CA VAL A 576 -9.69 50.28 24.86
C VAL A 576 -10.29 49.06 24.15
N ALA A 577 -11.30 49.25 23.29
CA ALA A 577 -11.90 48.16 22.51
C ALA A 577 -10.92 47.59 21.46
N GLU A 578 -10.15 48.45 20.79
CA GLU A 578 -9.10 48.04 19.85
C GLU A 578 -7.95 47.30 20.56
N GLU A 579 -7.49 47.80 21.71
CA GLU A 579 -6.48 47.14 22.54
C GLU A 579 -6.94 45.78 23.04
N ASN A 580 -8.19 45.64 23.48
CA ASN A 580 -8.76 44.37 23.91
C ASN A 580 -8.82 43.35 22.76
N LEU A 581 -9.27 43.79 21.57
CA LEU A 581 -9.28 42.93 20.38
C LEU A 581 -7.86 42.47 20.01
N ALA A 582 -6.89 43.38 20.01
CA ALA A 582 -5.49 43.08 19.73
C ALA A 582 -4.89 42.13 20.78
N ALA A 583 -5.22 42.30 22.06
CA ALA A 583 -4.78 41.41 23.13
C ALA A 583 -5.31 39.98 22.96
N LEU A 584 -6.60 39.84 22.62
CA LEU A 584 -7.22 38.54 22.35
C LEU A 584 -6.62 37.86 21.10
N GLN A 585 -6.35 38.62 20.04
CA GLN A 585 -5.69 38.11 18.84
C GLN A 585 -4.27 37.60 19.16
N LYS A 586 -3.51 38.35 19.95
CA LYS A 586 -2.17 37.95 20.40
C LYS A 586 -2.19 36.71 21.30
N GLU A 587 -3.21 36.59 22.17
CA GLU A 587 -3.43 35.39 22.99
C GLU A 587 -3.70 34.15 22.12
N ARG A 588 -4.54 34.30 21.08
CA ARG A 588 -4.82 33.27 20.09
C ARG A 588 -3.58 32.86 19.30
N GLU A 589 -2.82 33.81 18.76
CA GLU A 589 -1.56 33.53 18.04
C GLU A 589 -0.55 32.78 18.90
N LYS A 590 -0.41 33.17 20.18
CA LYS A 590 0.46 32.48 21.13
C LYS A 590 0.01 31.04 21.37
N LEU A 591 -1.30 30.82 21.50
CA LEU A 591 -1.85 29.50 21.70
C LEU A 591 -1.69 28.61 20.46
N GLU A 592 -1.90 29.15 19.26
CA GLU A 592 -1.63 28.47 17.99
C GLU A 592 -0.14 28.11 17.85
N ALA A 593 0.76 29.03 18.21
CA ALA A 593 2.19 28.78 18.20
C ALA A 593 2.60 27.68 19.18
N GLN A 594 2.00 27.65 20.39
CA GLN A 594 2.24 26.60 21.36
C GLN A 594 1.72 25.24 20.87
N PHE A 595 0.51 25.20 20.33
CA PHE A 595 -0.06 23.99 19.74
C PHE A 595 0.83 23.44 18.62
N LYS A 596 1.28 24.32 17.72
CA LYS A 596 2.20 23.96 16.64
C LYS A 596 3.53 23.43 17.16
N PHE A 597 4.11 24.09 18.16
CA PHE A 597 5.34 23.62 18.80
C PHE A 597 5.18 22.24 19.47
N GLU A 598 4.07 22.01 20.19
CA GLU A 598 3.79 20.70 20.79
C GLU A 598 3.61 19.61 19.72
N ILE A 599 2.95 19.90 18.60
CA ILE A 599 2.85 18.98 17.45
C ILE A 599 4.22 18.69 16.82
N ASP A 600 5.00 19.72 16.50
CA ASP A 600 6.31 19.56 15.85
C ASP A 600 7.27 18.77 16.76
N SER A 601 7.13 18.88 18.09
CA SER A 601 7.90 18.11 19.06
C SER A 601 7.58 16.60 19.07
N LEU A 602 6.45 16.18 18.49
CA LEU A 602 6.11 14.76 18.31
C LEU A 602 6.88 14.13 17.14
N GLU A 603 7.41 14.91 16.20
CA GLU A 603 8.10 14.38 15.00
C GLU A 603 9.52 13.88 15.26
N THR A 604 10.11 14.16 16.42
CA THR A 604 11.58 14.18 16.55
C THR A 604 12.25 13.01 17.26
N LYS A 605 11.53 12.01 17.78
CA LYS A 605 12.19 11.07 18.69
C LYS A 605 12.84 9.85 18.06
N ILE A 606 12.26 9.19 17.05
CA ILE A 606 12.86 7.96 16.49
C ILE A 606 12.45 7.79 15.02
N ASP A 607 13.42 7.60 14.12
CA ASP A 607 13.20 7.21 12.73
C ASP A 607 13.42 5.69 12.56
N PRO A 608 12.35 4.89 12.38
CA PRO A 608 12.48 3.45 12.18
C PRO A 608 13.34 3.05 10.96
N LEU A 609 13.63 3.97 10.04
CA LEU A 609 14.52 3.70 8.91
C LEU A 609 16.00 3.61 9.29
N THR A 610 16.41 4.25 10.38
CA THR A 610 17.83 4.33 10.78
C THR A 610 18.12 3.54 12.06
N GLU A 611 17.08 3.04 12.72
CA GLU A 611 17.20 2.19 13.90
C GLU A 611 17.98 0.89 13.58
N LYS A 612 18.90 0.52 14.48
CA LYS A 612 19.56 -0.78 14.48
C LYS A 612 18.70 -1.76 15.25
N PHE A 613 18.30 -2.86 14.61
CA PHE A 613 17.49 -3.88 15.25
C PHE A 613 18.33 -4.84 16.08
N GLU A 614 17.74 -5.33 17.16
CA GLU A 614 18.28 -6.42 17.95
C GLU A 614 17.83 -7.75 17.35
N THR A 615 18.71 -8.76 17.33
CA THR A 615 18.33 -10.12 16.92
C THR A 615 17.95 -10.92 18.15
N VAL A 616 16.73 -11.46 18.17
CA VAL A 616 16.22 -12.30 19.25
C VAL A 616 16.00 -13.73 18.73
N TRP A 617 16.31 -14.71 19.58
CA TRP A 617 16.27 -16.13 19.24
C TRP A 617 15.26 -16.86 20.13
N TYR A 618 14.33 -17.57 19.52
CA TYR A 618 13.35 -18.39 20.21
C TYR A 618 13.58 -19.87 19.93
N ALA A 619 13.83 -20.66 20.97
CA ALA A 619 13.92 -22.12 20.84
C ALA A 619 12.53 -22.75 20.90
N ALA A 620 12.30 -23.79 20.10
CA ALA A 620 11.12 -24.62 20.25
C ALA A 620 11.28 -25.56 21.44
N SER A 621 10.20 -25.87 22.15
CA SER A 621 10.22 -26.95 23.12
C SER A 621 10.21 -28.30 22.37
N LYS A 622 10.75 -29.36 22.99
CA LYS A 622 10.72 -30.70 22.39
C LYS A 622 9.29 -31.18 22.09
N ALA A 623 8.31 -30.81 22.91
CA ALA A 623 6.89 -31.13 22.70
C ALA A 623 6.31 -30.47 21.44
N ASN A 624 6.95 -29.40 20.95
CA ASN A 624 6.51 -28.65 19.78
C ASN A 624 7.23 -29.06 18.49
N VAL A 625 8.07 -30.10 18.54
CA VAL A 625 8.72 -30.69 17.37
C VAL A 625 7.93 -31.92 16.95
N ASN A 626 7.21 -31.82 15.84
CA ASN A 626 6.52 -32.95 15.23
C ASN A 626 7.37 -33.50 14.09
N VAL A 627 7.95 -34.69 14.27
CA VAL A 627 8.69 -35.37 13.21
C VAL A 627 7.68 -36.00 12.24
N GLN A 628 7.69 -35.51 11.01
CA GLN A 628 6.76 -35.95 9.96
C GLN A 628 7.25 -37.22 9.25
N LEU A 629 8.57 -37.33 9.07
CA LEU A 629 9.18 -38.42 8.33
C LEU A 629 10.64 -38.61 8.76
N VAL A 630 11.03 -39.85 9.04
CA VAL A 630 12.43 -40.29 8.96
C VAL A 630 12.48 -41.48 8.03
N ALA A 631 13.27 -41.37 6.96
CA ALA A 631 13.27 -42.32 5.87
C ALA A 631 14.67 -42.49 5.27
N LEU A 632 14.87 -43.62 4.59
CA LEU A 632 16.01 -43.81 3.70
C LEU A 632 15.77 -42.97 2.44
N ALA A 633 16.62 -41.98 2.20
CA ALA A 633 16.56 -41.15 1.01
C ALA A 633 17.66 -41.54 0.04
N TRP A 634 17.28 -41.77 -1.21
CA TRP A 634 18.20 -41.94 -2.32
C TRP A 634 18.46 -40.57 -2.95
N ALA A 635 19.64 -40.02 -2.67
CA ALA A 635 20.05 -38.70 -3.13
C ALA A 635 20.98 -38.82 -4.36
N PRO A 636 20.66 -38.17 -5.49
CA PRO A 636 21.55 -38.16 -6.64
C PRO A 636 22.82 -37.35 -6.31
N SER A 637 23.98 -37.96 -6.48
CA SER A 637 25.27 -37.33 -6.25
C SER A 637 26.27 -37.76 -7.31
N SER A 638 27.26 -36.91 -7.61
CA SER A 638 28.30 -37.28 -8.57
C SER A 638 29.10 -38.48 -8.05
N VAL A 639 29.23 -39.48 -8.92
CA VAL A 639 30.18 -40.57 -8.75
C VAL A 639 31.56 -39.93 -8.89
N ALA A 640 32.36 -40.00 -7.83
CA ALA A 640 33.75 -39.58 -7.86
C ALA A 640 34.61 -40.73 -8.37
#